data_AF-A0A1G4AQA3-F1
#
_entry.id   AF-A0A1G4AQA3-F1
#
_cell.length_a   1.000
_cell.length_b   1.000
_cell.length_c   1.000
_cell.angle_alpha   90.00
_cell.angle_beta   90.00
_cell.angle_gamma   90.00
#
_symmetry.space_group_name_H-M   'P 1'
#
loop_
_entity.id
_entity.type
_entity.pdbx_description
1 polymer ?
#
loop_
_entity_poly.entity_id
_entity_poly.type
_entity_poly.pdbx_seq_one_letter_code
_entity_poly.pdbx_strand_id
1 'polypeptide(L)'
;MSLDIDKECWNRWHPVFSSLAAKYGFPAKSIFQLASLLRLHSGEGSTFRITGERWRFVIDVMRRGKDIVDIIAITLITRHNQDDRRNGAVIARACNIHPTPADNNRPGGPHLRWYPVTSGGEVYQHCCDKECTSPDKSGSTSRGTWETSRLRIIQKAYEQEALLLRQLYKEATVNASTSFQASQQDPQSMNAGVARSKETSTGIDTGSQEFEGFNHLSQGQSQHLEKQRRDEVASLRRDLQSANIETKALRARNIQLDKDNARKSATIENVQMEVIHVRRQKANLLLENNDQMARIREQRLLISDFLQKNQELQTEVTQHNEFAGLNKQLEAEKDTLVEQNEKLTNKQNNLIKSRQSLRDSNADLEAKMEKMERKRIRMDNKFNKLEAKAQSQEKQIATLTAANDEVNEVREANIELNENTAKLEGEKEEAIKISEGLVEQLTELENELLQSRTKVSQLWHDMELKNEHDRRNETALAEAQQDLKHRTTTHSNEIEKLKKDISAKEAITQRLQGEILCLQQRSQATPYTPRRPYGVEDEPPVSARELQYQRTISRQANEKASEMESKLDAMKLAMEAMKSELQTEKAEVNARKAEVDAKKAEVEALVKKCADKMNAANAKETYTVSLEKQLEELRGSMEGMLGRVSVYQGKKRRRTEGPDFQL
;
A
#
# COMPACT_ATOMS: atom_id res chain seq x y z
N MET A 1 -28.86 7.64 -19.03
CA MET A 1 -28.53 9.04 -18.64
C MET A 1 -27.01 9.19 -18.69
N SER A 2 -26.46 10.25 -19.30
CA SER A 2 -25.01 10.49 -19.26
C SER A 2 -24.63 11.01 -17.87
N LEU A 3 -23.65 10.34 -17.24
CA LEU A 3 -22.84 10.90 -16.17
C LEU A 3 -21.55 11.37 -16.81
N ASP A 4 -21.16 12.61 -16.52
CA ASP A 4 -19.94 13.22 -17.03
C ASP A 4 -19.04 13.56 -15.84
N ILE A 5 -17.75 13.32 -15.98
CA ILE A 5 -16.75 13.53 -14.92
C ILE A 5 -15.97 14.76 -15.29
N ASP A 6 -15.87 15.72 -14.36
CA ASP A 6 -15.08 16.92 -14.58
C ASP A 6 -13.62 16.57 -14.89
N LYS A 7 -13.02 17.27 -15.85
CA LYS A 7 -11.67 16.96 -16.34
C LYS A 7 -10.61 17.23 -15.27
N GLU A 8 -10.79 18.26 -14.46
CA GLU A 8 -9.89 18.57 -13.34
C GLU A 8 -10.02 17.51 -12.25
N CYS A 9 -11.24 17.09 -11.93
CA CYS A 9 -11.49 15.96 -11.02
C CYS A 9 -10.76 14.69 -11.51
N TRP A 10 -10.88 14.35 -12.80
CA TRP A 10 -10.20 13.20 -13.36
C TRP A 10 -8.67 13.32 -13.27
N ASN A 11 -8.09 14.44 -13.70
CA ASN A 11 -6.64 14.64 -13.67
C ASN A 11 -6.07 14.48 -12.25
N ARG A 12 -6.82 14.94 -11.25
CA ARG A 12 -6.49 14.83 -9.83
C ARG A 12 -6.42 13.37 -9.36
N TRP A 13 -7.40 12.56 -9.74
CA TRP A 13 -7.55 11.18 -9.28
C TRP A 13 -6.96 10.13 -10.23
N HIS A 14 -6.54 10.52 -11.43
CA HIS A 14 -6.00 9.63 -12.45
C HIS A 14 -4.81 8.77 -11.97
N PRO A 15 -3.81 9.30 -11.22
CA PRO A 15 -2.72 8.47 -10.69
C PRO A 15 -3.22 7.40 -9.73
N VAL A 16 -4.24 7.72 -8.92
CA VAL A 16 -4.88 6.77 -8.00
C VAL A 16 -5.59 5.68 -8.80
N PHE A 17 -6.47 6.03 -9.74
CA PHE A 17 -7.17 5.04 -10.57
C PHE A 17 -6.22 4.15 -11.36
N SER A 18 -5.13 4.71 -11.91
CA SER A 18 -4.09 3.93 -12.59
C SER A 18 -3.46 2.90 -11.66
N SER A 19 -3.13 3.30 -10.42
CA SER A 19 -2.63 2.36 -9.42
C SER A 19 -3.68 1.34 -8.98
N LEU A 20 -4.95 1.75 -8.84
CA LEU A 20 -6.04 0.84 -8.47
C LEU A 20 -6.27 -0.21 -9.54
N ALA A 21 -6.20 0.18 -10.81
CA ALA A 21 -6.32 -0.74 -11.93
C ALA A 21 -5.13 -1.71 -11.98
N ALA A 22 -3.90 -1.22 -11.80
CA ALA A 22 -2.68 -2.03 -11.87
C ALA A 22 -2.53 -3.01 -10.70
N LYS A 23 -2.76 -2.57 -9.46
CA LYS A 23 -2.47 -3.35 -8.25
C LYS A 23 -3.68 -4.07 -7.65
N TYR A 24 -4.88 -3.51 -7.83
CA TYR A 24 -6.09 -3.95 -7.13
C TYR A 24 -7.20 -4.43 -8.07
N GLY A 25 -6.96 -4.41 -9.39
CA GLY A 25 -7.92 -4.87 -10.40
C GLY A 25 -9.15 -3.96 -10.54
N PHE A 26 -9.00 -2.65 -10.30
CA PHE A 26 -10.08 -1.69 -10.55
C PHE A 26 -10.38 -1.61 -12.07
N PRO A 27 -11.66 -1.67 -12.49
CA PRO A 27 -12.01 -1.94 -13.89
C PRO A 27 -11.87 -0.74 -14.84
N ALA A 28 -11.64 0.48 -14.34
CA ALA A 28 -11.51 1.67 -15.19
C ALA A 28 -10.09 2.26 -15.16
N LYS A 29 -9.52 2.45 -16.36
CA LYS A 29 -8.21 3.07 -16.62
C LYS A 29 -8.30 4.44 -17.29
N SER A 30 -9.48 4.80 -17.81
CA SER A 30 -9.73 6.08 -18.49
C SER A 30 -10.98 6.77 -17.96
N ILE A 31 -11.09 8.07 -18.18
CA ILE A 31 -12.27 8.87 -17.79
C ILE A 31 -13.56 8.31 -18.38
N PHE A 32 -13.51 7.85 -19.63
CA PHE A 32 -14.65 7.25 -20.33
C PHE A 32 -15.06 5.91 -19.72
N GLN A 33 -14.08 5.09 -19.33
CA GLN A 33 -14.35 3.82 -18.65
C GLN A 33 -14.94 4.05 -17.25
N LEU A 34 -14.42 5.04 -16.52
CA LEU A 34 -14.96 5.38 -15.20
C LEU A 34 -16.38 5.93 -15.33
N ALA A 35 -16.62 6.86 -16.25
CA ALA A 35 -17.97 7.37 -16.52
C ALA A 35 -18.93 6.24 -16.91
N SER A 36 -18.50 5.32 -17.78
CA SER A 36 -19.31 4.15 -18.17
C SER A 36 -19.61 3.22 -17.00
N LEU A 37 -18.62 2.99 -16.14
CA LEU A 37 -18.76 2.16 -14.94
C LEU A 37 -19.75 2.79 -13.95
N LEU A 38 -19.66 4.10 -13.70
CA LEU A 38 -20.55 4.82 -12.79
C LEU A 38 -21.98 4.93 -13.35
N ARG A 39 -22.15 4.91 -14.68
CA ARG A 39 -23.47 4.87 -15.34
C ARG A 39 -24.24 3.57 -15.11
N LEU A 40 -23.56 2.48 -14.76
CA LEU A 40 -24.23 1.21 -14.42
C LEU A 40 -25.02 1.31 -13.12
N HIS A 41 -24.75 2.33 -12.30
CA HIS A 41 -25.44 2.57 -11.04
C HIS A 41 -26.59 3.55 -11.27
N SER A 42 -27.81 3.01 -11.35
CA SER A 42 -29.03 3.80 -11.46
C SER A 42 -29.36 4.47 -10.12
N GLY A 43 -28.79 5.65 -9.87
CA GLY A 43 -29.12 6.44 -8.69
C GLY A 43 -28.59 7.86 -8.72
N GLU A 44 -29.28 8.76 -8.03
CA GLU A 44 -28.81 10.12 -7.71
C GLU A 44 -27.77 10.12 -6.58
N GLY A 45 -27.41 8.94 -6.08
CA GLY A 45 -26.47 8.77 -4.98
C GLY A 45 -25.11 9.42 -5.24
N SER A 46 -24.52 9.91 -4.14
CA SER A 46 -23.15 10.39 -4.03
C SER A 46 -22.14 9.27 -3.77
N THR A 47 -22.59 8.02 -3.71
CA THR A 47 -21.75 6.87 -3.34
C THR A 47 -21.94 5.73 -4.33
N PHE A 48 -20.86 5.31 -4.97
CA PHE A 48 -20.84 4.23 -5.95
C PHE A 48 -20.10 3.02 -5.40
N ARG A 49 -20.69 1.82 -5.54
CA ARG A 49 -20.12 0.58 -5.01
C ARG A 49 -19.75 -0.35 -6.16
N ILE A 50 -18.46 -0.52 -6.41
CA ILE A 50 -17.97 -1.38 -7.48
C ILE A 50 -17.38 -2.63 -6.85
N THR A 51 -17.76 -3.77 -7.37
CA THR A 51 -17.43 -5.05 -6.77
C THR A 51 -16.58 -5.85 -7.75
N GLY A 52 -15.28 -5.99 -7.47
CA GLY A 52 -14.34 -6.82 -8.22
C GLY A 52 -14.17 -8.20 -7.60
N GLU A 53 -13.33 -9.05 -8.21
CA GLU A 53 -13.10 -10.43 -7.74
C GLU A 53 -12.52 -10.47 -6.32
N ARG A 54 -11.45 -9.71 -6.07
CA ARG A 54 -10.72 -9.70 -4.78
C ARG A 54 -11.06 -8.49 -3.90
N TRP A 55 -11.49 -7.39 -4.52
CA TRP A 55 -11.66 -6.09 -3.89
C TRP A 55 -13.05 -5.52 -4.15
N ARG A 56 -13.62 -4.87 -3.15
CA ARG A 56 -14.78 -3.99 -3.24
C ARG A 56 -14.30 -2.56 -3.12
N PHE A 57 -14.75 -1.72 -4.04
CA PHE A 57 -14.44 -0.30 -4.09
C PHE A 57 -15.70 0.50 -3.76
N VAL A 58 -15.57 1.52 -2.93
CA VAL A 58 -16.63 2.49 -2.67
C VAL A 58 -16.10 3.86 -3.02
N ILE A 59 -16.74 4.54 -3.98
CA ILE A 59 -16.33 5.86 -4.46
C ILE A 59 -17.39 6.86 -3.99
N ASP A 60 -16.99 7.74 -3.09
CA ASP A 60 -17.81 8.83 -2.59
C ASP A 60 -17.48 10.11 -3.38
N VAL A 61 -18.49 10.76 -3.95
CA VAL A 61 -18.34 11.87 -4.90
C VAL A 61 -19.24 13.06 -4.55
N MET A 62 -18.85 14.24 -5.01
CA MET A 62 -19.75 15.40 -5.10
C MET A 62 -20.29 15.54 -6.51
N ARG A 63 -21.60 15.76 -6.62
CA ARG A 63 -22.30 15.88 -7.89
C ARG A 63 -23.01 17.22 -8.01
N ARG A 64 -23.06 17.74 -9.23
CA ARG A 64 -23.93 18.84 -9.63
C ARG A 64 -24.81 18.31 -10.76
N GLY A 65 -25.95 17.72 -10.40
CA GLY A 65 -26.82 17.02 -11.34
C GLY A 65 -26.15 15.79 -11.95
N LYS A 66 -25.83 15.85 -13.25
CA LYS A 66 -25.19 14.75 -13.99
C LYS A 66 -23.66 14.81 -13.96
N ASP A 67 -23.10 15.92 -13.50
CA ASP A 67 -21.67 16.14 -13.49
C ASP A 67 -21.10 15.71 -12.13
N ILE A 68 -20.10 14.85 -12.15
CA ILE A 68 -19.25 14.56 -10.99
C ILE A 68 -18.21 15.68 -10.94
N VAL A 69 -18.40 16.59 -9.99
CA VAL A 69 -17.56 17.77 -9.80
C VAL A 69 -16.29 17.39 -9.04
N ASP A 70 -16.39 16.46 -8.08
CA ASP A 70 -15.21 15.94 -7.39
C ASP A 70 -15.42 14.52 -6.85
N ILE A 71 -14.32 13.82 -6.57
CA ILE A 71 -14.29 12.58 -5.81
C ILE A 71 -13.75 12.92 -4.42
N ILE A 72 -14.50 12.56 -3.39
CA ILE A 72 -14.19 12.87 -1.99
C ILE A 72 -13.32 11.77 -1.39
N ALA A 73 -13.69 10.52 -1.63
CA ALA A 73 -12.93 9.39 -1.14
C ALA A 73 -13.11 8.14 -2.02
N ILE A 74 -12.08 7.30 -2.02
CA ILE A 74 -12.13 5.93 -2.56
C ILE A 74 -11.78 4.96 -1.44
N THR A 75 -12.74 4.15 -1.04
CA THR A 75 -12.54 3.06 -0.08
C THR A 75 -12.25 1.76 -0.83
N LEU A 76 -11.21 1.05 -0.42
CA LEU A 76 -10.89 -0.30 -0.84
C LEU A 76 -11.16 -1.26 0.31
N ILE A 77 -11.92 -2.32 0.05
CA ILE A 77 -12.31 -3.35 1.02
C ILE A 77 -12.01 -4.71 0.42
N THR A 78 -11.44 -5.62 1.20
CA THR A 78 -11.01 -6.95 0.75
C THR A 78 -12.14 -7.96 0.91
N ARG A 79 -12.37 -8.85 -0.06
CA ARG A 79 -13.54 -9.77 -0.03
C ARG A 79 -13.34 -11.07 0.76
N HIS A 80 -12.13 -11.62 0.86
CA HIS A 80 -11.89 -12.95 1.46
C HIS A 80 -10.65 -12.98 2.37
N ASN A 81 -10.76 -13.76 3.47
CA ASN A 81 -9.75 -14.17 4.46
C ASN A 81 -8.59 -13.19 4.68
N GLN A 82 -8.76 -12.28 5.63
CA GLN A 82 -7.75 -11.28 5.94
C GLN A 82 -7.23 -11.37 7.36
N ASP A 83 -5.90 -11.36 7.41
CA ASP A 83 -5.06 -10.83 8.47
C ASP A 83 -5.73 -9.60 9.13
N ASP A 84 -5.93 -9.66 10.45
CA ASP A 84 -6.60 -8.62 11.25
C ASP A 84 -5.99 -7.21 11.04
N ARG A 85 -4.74 -7.16 10.55
CA ARG A 85 -3.96 -5.94 10.39
C ARG A 85 -4.17 -5.18 9.08
N ARG A 86 -4.82 -5.72 8.03
CA ARG A 86 -4.86 -5.05 6.69
C ARG A 86 -6.16 -5.15 5.89
N ASN A 87 -7.30 -4.95 6.55
CA ASN A 87 -8.66 -5.07 5.98
C ASN A 87 -9.05 -4.12 4.82
N GLY A 88 -8.17 -3.17 4.45
CA GLY A 88 -8.35 -2.28 3.30
C GLY A 88 -7.65 -0.92 3.45
N ALA A 89 -8.13 0.09 2.71
CA ALA A 89 -7.72 1.48 2.90
C ALA A 89 -8.81 2.47 2.46
N VAL A 90 -8.81 3.68 3.02
CA VAL A 90 -9.54 4.83 2.50
C VAL A 90 -8.55 5.80 1.88
N ILE A 91 -8.76 6.19 0.63
CA ILE A 91 -7.98 7.21 -0.05
C ILE A 91 -8.82 8.47 -0.06
N ALA A 92 -8.33 9.54 0.55
CA ALA A 92 -9.03 10.82 0.62
C ALA A 92 -8.04 11.97 0.51
N ARG A 93 -8.56 13.20 0.41
CA ARG A 93 -7.72 14.40 0.39
C ARG A 93 -6.93 14.55 1.69
N ALA A 94 -5.70 15.01 1.59
CA ALA A 94 -4.86 15.33 2.76
C ALA A 94 -5.31 16.66 3.39
N CYS A 95 -5.20 16.80 4.73
CA CYS A 95 -5.49 18.08 5.39
C CYS A 95 -4.50 19.14 4.88
N ASN A 96 -5.03 20.21 4.29
CA ASN A 96 -4.22 21.35 3.85
C ASN A 96 -3.57 22.12 5.03
N ILE A 97 -4.09 21.94 6.25
CA ILE A 97 -3.64 22.66 7.46
C ILE A 97 -2.35 22.03 8.03
N HIS A 98 -2.28 20.70 8.06
CA HIS A 98 -1.09 19.99 8.54
C HIS A 98 -0.56 19.07 7.43
N PRO A 99 0.34 19.58 6.57
CA PRO A 99 1.07 18.71 5.65
C PRO A 99 1.89 17.74 6.50
N THR A 100 1.38 16.51 6.63
CA THR A 100 2.10 15.47 7.35
C THR A 100 3.22 15.00 6.42
N PRO A 101 4.46 14.78 6.92
CA PRO A 101 5.56 14.30 6.09
C PRO A 101 5.09 13.09 5.29
N ALA A 102 5.27 13.17 3.97
CA ALA A 102 4.69 12.25 3.03
C ALA A 102 5.20 10.83 3.29
N ASP A 103 4.28 9.88 3.47
CA ASP A 103 4.56 8.48 3.16
C ASP A 103 4.73 8.38 1.64
N ASN A 104 5.92 8.78 1.16
CA ASN A 104 6.30 8.89 -0.26
C ASN A 104 6.13 7.58 -1.07
N ASN A 105 5.80 6.47 -0.41
CA ASN A 105 5.77 5.15 -1.02
C ASN A 105 4.39 4.77 -1.58
N ARG A 106 3.34 5.59 -1.42
CA ARG A 106 2.00 5.26 -1.93
C ARG A 106 1.57 6.17 -3.10
N PRO A 107 1.02 5.59 -4.18
CA PRO A 107 0.68 6.34 -5.39
C PRO A 107 -0.52 7.29 -5.17
N GLY A 108 -0.35 8.56 -5.54
CA GLY A 108 -1.37 9.61 -5.45
C GLY A 108 -0.76 10.97 -5.79
N GLY A 109 -1.61 11.95 -6.11
CA GLY A 109 -1.16 13.35 -6.20
C GLY A 109 -0.73 13.87 -4.81
N PRO A 110 0.03 14.98 -4.74
CA PRO A 110 0.55 15.52 -3.47
C PRO A 110 -0.53 15.90 -2.43
N HIS A 111 -1.79 15.96 -2.87
CA HIS A 111 -2.97 16.32 -2.08
C HIS A 111 -3.84 15.11 -1.70
N LEU A 112 -3.46 13.87 -2.05
CA LEU A 112 -4.20 12.66 -1.71
C LEU A 112 -3.41 11.80 -0.74
N ARG A 113 -4.11 11.13 0.18
CA ARG A 113 -3.50 10.28 1.20
C ARG A 113 -4.24 8.95 1.34
N TRP A 114 -3.46 7.91 1.59
CA TRP A 114 -3.95 6.58 1.90
C TRP A 114 -4.02 6.38 3.41
N TYR A 115 -5.21 6.20 3.92
CA TYR A 115 -5.49 5.87 5.30
C TYR A 115 -5.73 4.36 5.41
N PRO A 116 -4.75 3.57 5.89
CA PRO A 116 -5.02 2.19 6.23
C PRO A 116 -6.05 2.17 7.36
N VAL A 117 -7.08 1.35 7.21
CA VAL A 117 -8.03 1.08 8.30
C VAL A 117 -7.80 -0.37 8.70
N THR A 118 -8.18 -0.78 9.91
CA THR A 118 -8.01 -2.17 10.41
C THR A 118 -9.32 -2.67 10.99
N SER A 119 -9.54 -3.99 11.08
CA SER A 119 -10.81 -4.57 11.59
C SER A 119 -11.03 -4.22 13.07
N GLY A 120 -9.95 -4.07 13.83
CA GLY A 120 -9.96 -3.63 15.22
C GLY A 120 -10.36 -2.16 15.41
N GLY A 121 -10.54 -1.42 14.31
CA GLY A 121 -10.98 -0.03 14.28
C GLY A 121 -10.15 0.86 15.20
N GLU A 122 -8.83 0.81 15.01
CA GLU A 122 -7.95 1.84 15.55
C GLU A 122 -8.55 3.21 15.24
N VAL A 123 -8.67 4.03 16.27
CA VAL A 123 -9.36 5.31 16.19
C VAL A 123 -8.59 6.17 15.22
N TYR A 124 -9.19 6.42 14.06
CA TYR A 124 -8.69 7.43 13.15
C TYR A 124 -8.63 8.76 13.90
N GLN A 125 -7.41 9.26 14.13
CA GLN A 125 -7.16 10.62 14.60
C GLN A 125 -6.69 11.43 13.41
N HIS A 126 -7.54 12.34 12.96
CA HIS A 126 -7.17 13.30 11.95
C HIS A 126 -6.20 14.32 12.59
N CYS A 127 -5.18 14.79 11.85
CA CYS A 127 -4.22 15.77 12.38
C CYS A 127 -4.90 17.05 12.90
N CYS A 128 -5.99 17.44 12.22
CA CYS A 128 -6.80 18.61 12.53
C CYS A 128 -7.83 18.37 13.68
N ASP A 129 -7.91 17.15 14.28
CA ASP A 129 -8.76 16.87 15.45
C ASP A 129 -8.27 17.53 16.75
N LYS A 130 -6.98 17.94 16.81
CA LYS A 130 -6.46 18.75 17.93
C LYS A 130 -6.93 20.21 17.88
N GLU A 131 -7.27 20.70 16.69
CA GLU A 131 -7.63 22.10 16.44
C GLU A 131 -9.14 22.32 16.32
N CYS A 132 -9.90 21.27 16.02
CA CYS A 132 -11.36 21.31 16.04
C CYS A 132 -11.87 21.09 17.47
N THR A 133 -12.04 22.17 18.24
CA THR A 133 -12.77 22.19 19.51
C THR A 133 -14.28 22.02 19.28
N SER A 134 -14.72 20.83 18.86
CA SER A 134 -16.14 20.48 18.94
C SER A 134 -16.52 20.13 20.39
N PRO A 135 -17.73 20.45 20.88
CA PRO A 135 -18.14 20.22 22.27
C PRO A 135 -18.19 18.74 22.68
N ASP A 136 -18.24 17.82 21.72
CA ASP A 136 -18.41 16.38 21.96
C ASP A 136 -17.09 15.63 22.20
N LYS A 137 -16.26 16.12 23.12
CA LYS A 137 -15.18 15.31 23.71
C LYS A 137 -15.74 14.40 24.81
N SER A 138 -16.72 13.56 24.47
CA SER A 138 -17.24 12.54 25.38
C SER A 138 -16.45 11.23 25.20
N GLY A 139 -15.53 10.96 26.13
CA GLY A 139 -15.07 9.62 26.52
C GLY A 139 -14.33 8.75 25.48
N SER A 140 -13.29 8.07 25.93
CA SER A 140 -12.58 7.00 25.20
C SER A 140 -13.41 5.70 25.10
N THR A 141 -14.68 5.81 24.73
CA THR A 141 -15.64 4.70 24.78
C THR A 141 -16.03 4.18 23.40
N SER A 142 -15.96 2.86 23.29
CA SER A 142 -16.18 1.97 22.14
C SER A 142 -15.02 1.87 21.14
N ARG A 143 -14.49 0.64 21.01
CA ARG A 143 -13.75 0.18 19.83
C ARG A 143 -14.54 0.62 18.61
N GLY A 144 -13.96 1.51 17.79
CA GLY A 144 -14.55 1.84 16.50
C GLY A 144 -14.66 0.56 15.68
N THR A 145 -15.69 0.42 14.87
CA THR A 145 -15.64 -0.58 13.79
C THR A 145 -14.84 0.00 12.62
N TRP A 146 -14.33 -0.86 11.75
CA TRP A 146 -13.80 -0.46 10.45
C TRP A 146 -14.66 0.61 9.76
N GLU A 147 -15.98 0.40 9.75
CA GLU A 147 -16.94 1.27 9.08
C GLU A 147 -17.02 2.65 9.75
N THR A 148 -16.95 2.69 11.08
CA THR A 148 -16.91 3.94 11.83
C THR A 148 -15.67 4.76 11.48
N SER A 149 -14.48 4.13 11.43
CA SER A 149 -13.25 4.81 11.04
C SER A 149 -13.30 5.29 9.58
N ARG A 150 -13.81 4.47 8.66
CA ARG A 150 -14.05 4.87 7.26
C ARG A 150 -14.93 6.11 7.17
N LEU A 151 -16.09 6.10 7.84
CA LEU A 151 -17.04 7.22 7.77
C LEU A 151 -16.47 8.50 8.39
N ARG A 152 -15.67 8.41 9.46
CA ARG A 152 -14.97 9.57 10.03
C ARG A 152 -13.97 10.20 9.04
N ILE A 153 -13.20 9.37 8.32
CA ILE A 153 -12.27 9.86 7.28
C ILE A 153 -13.06 10.60 6.18
N ILE A 154 -14.13 9.99 5.69
CA ILE A 154 -14.98 10.56 4.64
C ILE A 154 -15.62 11.87 5.10
N GLN A 155 -16.17 11.91 6.32
CA GLN A 155 -16.76 13.11 6.90
C GLN A 155 -15.74 14.25 6.97
N LYS A 156 -14.51 13.97 7.44
CA LYS A 156 -13.45 14.98 7.50
C LYS A 156 -13.02 15.46 6.12
N ALA A 157 -12.97 14.59 5.13
CA ALA A 157 -12.71 14.97 3.74
C ALA A 157 -13.81 15.88 3.18
N TYR A 158 -15.09 15.58 3.46
CA TYR A 158 -16.21 16.46 3.11
C TYR A 158 -16.13 17.83 3.80
N GLU A 159 -15.79 17.87 5.09
CA GLU A 159 -15.62 19.11 5.84
C GLU A 159 -14.52 19.99 5.22
N GLN A 160 -13.39 19.39 4.80
CA GLN A 160 -12.31 20.12 4.11
C GLN A 160 -12.73 20.65 2.75
N GLU A 161 -13.45 19.85 1.96
CA GLU A 161 -13.91 20.28 0.65
C GLU A 161 -14.92 21.42 0.77
N ALA A 162 -15.84 21.33 1.75
CA ALA A 162 -16.78 22.39 2.04
C ALA A 162 -16.09 23.69 2.50
N LEU A 163 -15.03 23.59 3.32
CA LEU A 163 -14.23 24.75 3.73
C LEU A 163 -13.48 25.38 2.56
N LEU A 164 -12.88 24.57 1.69
CA LEU A 164 -12.18 25.04 0.49
C LEU A 164 -13.14 25.73 -0.48
N LEU A 165 -14.31 25.15 -0.73
CA LEU A 165 -15.34 25.77 -1.56
C LEU A 165 -15.82 27.11 -0.98
N ARG A 166 -15.97 27.21 0.36
CA ARG A 166 -16.31 28.47 1.02
C ARG A 166 -15.19 29.51 0.89
N GLN A 167 -13.93 29.11 0.95
CA GLN A 167 -12.78 30.00 0.73
C GLN A 167 -12.75 30.51 -0.71
N LEU A 168 -12.84 29.62 -1.70
CA LEU A 168 -12.89 29.99 -3.12
C LEU A 168 -14.08 30.88 -3.43
N TYR A 169 -15.25 30.63 -2.83
CA TYR A 169 -16.40 31.50 -2.96
C TYR A 169 -16.14 32.89 -2.37
N LYS A 170 -15.55 32.97 -1.16
CA LYS A 170 -15.16 34.24 -0.55
C LYS A 170 -14.16 35.01 -1.42
N GLU A 171 -13.11 34.35 -1.91
CA GLU A 171 -12.12 34.95 -2.80
C GLU A 171 -12.75 35.44 -4.10
N ALA A 172 -13.64 34.64 -4.71
CA ALA A 172 -14.37 35.04 -5.91
C ALA A 172 -15.27 36.26 -5.64
N THR A 173 -15.97 36.32 -4.50
CA THR A 173 -16.79 37.48 -4.12
C THR A 173 -15.98 38.72 -3.79
N VAL A 174 -14.81 38.56 -3.14
CA VAL A 174 -13.89 39.66 -2.87
C VAL A 174 -13.36 40.18 -4.20
N ASN A 175 -12.83 39.33 -5.06
CA ASN A 175 -12.31 39.71 -6.38
C ASN A 175 -13.37 40.37 -7.28
N ALA A 176 -14.62 39.90 -7.24
CA ALA A 176 -15.73 40.54 -7.93
C ALA A 176 -16.05 41.94 -7.35
N SER A 177 -15.90 42.13 -6.04
CA SER A 177 -16.11 43.42 -5.36
C SER A 177 -14.97 44.41 -5.60
N THR A 178 -13.71 43.96 -5.59
CA THR A 178 -12.53 44.79 -5.90
C THR A 178 -12.49 45.20 -7.38
N SER A 179 -12.93 44.32 -8.28
CA SER A 179 -13.14 44.63 -9.70
C SER A 179 -14.21 45.70 -9.90
N PHE A 180 -15.21 45.79 -9.04
CA PHE A 180 -16.28 46.79 -9.13
C PHE A 180 -15.84 48.16 -8.58
N GLN A 181 -15.01 48.18 -7.54
CA GLN A 181 -14.48 49.43 -6.95
C GLN A 181 -13.36 50.08 -7.79
N ALA A 182 -12.53 49.29 -8.49
CA ALA A 182 -11.50 49.82 -9.39
C ALA A 182 -12.08 50.60 -10.59
N SER A 183 -13.38 50.43 -10.88
CA SER A 183 -14.06 51.16 -11.96
C SER A 183 -14.73 52.47 -11.51
N GLN A 184 -14.65 52.86 -10.22
CA GLN A 184 -15.35 54.04 -9.67
C GLN A 184 -14.46 55.14 -9.05
N GLN A 185 -13.13 55.04 -9.12
CA GLN A 185 -12.24 56.12 -8.64
C GLN A 185 -11.39 56.70 -9.77
N ASP A 186 -11.97 57.67 -10.48
CA ASP A 186 -11.31 58.94 -10.82
C ASP A 186 -12.38 59.90 -11.38
N PRO A 187 -12.65 61.01 -10.67
CA PRO A 187 -12.18 62.25 -11.24
C PRO A 187 -11.65 63.24 -10.19
N GLN A 188 -10.76 64.12 -10.67
CA GLN A 188 -10.32 65.39 -10.09
C GLN A 188 -9.03 65.36 -9.25
N SER A 189 -7.97 65.84 -9.88
CA SER A 189 -7.11 66.90 -9.33
C SER A 189 -6.10 67.29 -10.39
N MET A 190 -6.32 68.42 -11.07
CA MET A 190 -5.27 69.35 -11.55
C MET A 190 -5.96 70.66 -11.95
N ASN A 191 -5.88 71.65 -11.05
CA ASN A 191 -5.98 73.07 -11.40
C ASN A 191 -5.28 73.88 -10.30
N ALA A 192 -3.98 74.05 -10.46
CA ALA A 192 -3.19 75.06 -9.78
C ALA A 192 -2.24 75.65 -10.81
N GLY A 193 -2.53 76.86 -11.28
CA GLY A 193 -1.63 77.55 -12.19
C GLY A 193 -2.21 78.82 -12.80
N VAL A 194 -1.62 79.94 -12.40
CA VAL A 194 -1.53 81.22 -13.14
C VAL A 194 -2.72 82.18 -12.97
N ALA A 195 -2.61 83.02 -11.94
CA ALA A 195 -3.23 84.34 -11.92
C ALA A 195 -2.21 85.41 -11.47
N ARG A 196 -2.33 86.59 -12.09
CA ARG A 196 -1.69 87.88 -11.79
C ARG A 196 -0.26 88.12 -12.31
N SER A 197 -0.19 88.68 -13.51
CA SER A 197 0.73 89.80 -13.79
C SER A 197 -0.10 91.07 -13.96
N LYS A 198 0.20 92.07 -13.13
CA LYS A 198 -0.33 93.44 -13.15
C LYS A 198 0.26 94.19 -14.34
N GLU A 199 -0.57 94.70 -15.23
CA GLU A 199 -0.18 95.72 -16.21
C GLU A 199 -0.33 97.13 -15.60
N THR A 200 0.84 97.77 -15.57
CA THR A 200 1.14 99.20 -15.65
C THR A 200 0.02 100.14 -16.08
N SER A 201 -0.39 101.00 -15.14
CA SER A 201 -1.08 102.27 -15.38
C SER A 201 -0.04 103.37 -15.56
N THR A 202 0.24 103.77 -16.79
CA THR A 202 0.95 105.02 -17.12
C THR A 202 -0.10 106.09 -17.47
N GLY A 203 -0.35 106.98 -16.51
CA GLY A 203 -1.05 108.24 -16.76
C GLY A 203 -0.14 109.18 -17.55
N ILE A 204 -0.61 109.58 -18.73
CA ILE A 204 -0.03 110.68 -19.51
C ILE A 204 -0.91 111.90 -19.24
N ASP A 205 -0.33 112.83 -18.51
CA ASP A 205 -0.87 114.13 -18.13
C ASP A 205 -0.96 115.03 -19.37
N THR A 206 -2.16 115.46 -19.71
CA THR A 206 -2.44 116.44 -20.76
C THR A 206 -2.20 117.85 -20.23
N GLY A 207 -1.15 118.50 -20.74
CA GLY A 207 -0.94 119.93 -20.59
C GLY A 207 -2.07 120.74 -21.23
N SER A 208 -2.51 121.79 -20.54
CA SER A 208 -3.34 122.86 -21.09
C SER A 208 -2.56 124.16 -20.96
N GLN A 209 -2.11 124.64 -22.11
CA GLN A 209 -1.35 125.87 -22.29
C GLN A 209 -2.33 127.01 -22.59
N GLU A 210 -2.29 128.05 -21.76
CA GLU A 210 -3.01 129.31 -21.92
C GLU A 210 -2.55 130.03 -23.20
N PHE A 211 -3.48 130.52 -24.00
CA PHE A 211 -3.23 131.61 -24.94
C PHE A 211 -4.49 132.48 -25.06
N GLU A 212 -4.39 133.68 -24.48
CA GLU A 212 -5.36 134.75 -24.57
C GLU A 212 -5.28 135.50 -25.91
N GLY A 213 -6.44 135.99 -26.36
CA GLY A 213 -6.61 137.38 -26.75
C GLY A 213 -6.03 137.85 -28.09
N PHE A 214 -6.84 137.79 -29.15
CA PHE A 214 -6.78 138.78 -30.23
C PHE A 214 -8.19 139.24 -30.60
N ASN A 215 -8.49 140.50 -30.27
CA ASN A 215 -9.68 141.25 -30.66
C ASN A 215 -9.44 142.01 -31.98
N HIS A 216 -10.56 142.42 -32.59
CA HIS A 216 -10.71 143.33 -33.73
C HIS A 216 -10.87 142.70 -35.12
N LEU A 217 -12.05 142.13 -35.36
CA LEU A 217 -12.60 141.98 -36.72
C LEU A 217 -14.07 142.42 -36.75
N SER A 218 -14.39 143.20 -37.78
CA SER A 218 -15.65 143.91 -38.02
C SER A 218 -16.89 142.97 -38.01
N GLN A 219 -17.97 143.45 -37.38
CA GLN A 219 -19.22 142.74 -37.06
C GLN A 219 -19.93 142.09 -38.28
N GLY A 220 -19.61 142.51 -39.50
CA GLY A 220 -20.16 141.92 -40.74
C GLY A 220 -19.47 140.63 -41.21
N GLN A 221 -18.18 140.42 -40.90
CA GLN A 221 -17.43 139.21 -41.29
C GLN A 221 -17.52 138.10 -40.23
N SER A 222 -17.79 138.46 -38.97
CA SER A 222 -17.91 137.52 -37.85
C SER A 222 -19.09 136.54 -38.03
N GLN A 223 -20.24 137.00 -38.52
CA GLN A 223 -21.41 136.12 -38.69
C GLN A 223 -21.21 135.06 -39.79
N HIS A 224 -20.45 135.36 -40.84
CA HIS A 224 -20.14 134.39 -41.90
C HIS A 224 -19.11 133.35 -41.43
N LEU A 225 -18.07 133.77 -40.70
CA LEU A 225 -17.08 132.87 -40.12
C LEU A 225 -17.66 132.01 -38.98
N GLU A 226 -18.63 132.54 -38.23
CA GLU A 226 -19.28 131.82 -37.16
C GLU A 226 -20.27 130.77 -37.69
N LYS A 227 -20.94 131.04 -38.83
CA LYS A 227 -21.70 130.02 -39.56
C LYS A 227 -20.78 128.94 -40.13
N GLN A 228 -19.68 129.33 -40.78
CA GLN A 228 -18.69 128.38 -41.31
C GLN A 228 -18.09 127.51 -40.21
N ARG A 229 -17.73 128.09 -39.05
CA ARG A 229 -17.27 127.34 -37.87
C ARG A 229 -18.35 126.42 -37.29
N ARG A 230 -19.62 126.84 -37.27
CA ARG A 230 -20.73 125.96 -36.83
C ARG A 230 -20.92 124.78 -37.77
N ASP A 231 -20.86 125.00 -39.08
CA ASP A 231 -20.99 123.94 -40.09
C ASP A 231 -19.79 122.99 -40.05
N GLU A 232 -18.58 123.52 -39.84
CA GLU A 232 -17.35 122.75 -39.67
C GLU A 232 -17.35 121.92 -38.38
N VAL A 233 -17.78 122.50 -37.25
CA VAL A 233 -17.97 121.79 -35.98
C VAL A 233 -19.05 120.71 -36.12
N ALA A 234 -20.13 120.97 -36.87
CA ALA A 234 -21.17 119.98 -37.13
C ALA A 234 -20.68 118.84 -38.05
N SER A 235 -19.77 119.12 -38.98
CA SER A 235 -19.07 118.11 -39.79
C SER A 235 -18.15 117.27 -38.91
N LEU A 236 -17.25 117.90 -38.15
CA LEU A 236 -16.33 117.22 -37.25
C LEU A 236 -17.06 116.37 -36.22
N ARG A 237 -18.21 116.84 -35.70
CA ARG A 237 -19.02 116.05 -34.77
C ARG A 237 -19.61 114.80 -35.42
N ARG A 238 -20.01 114.86 -36.70
CA ARG A 238 -20.45 113.69 -37.46
C ARG A 238 -19.30 112.73 -37.74
N ASP A 239 -18.13 113.24 -38.11
CA ASP A 239 -16.93 112.44 -38.35
C ASP A 239 -16.47 111.74 -37.06
N LEU A 240 -16.51 112.43 -35.92
CA LEU A 240 -16.14 111.89 -34.61
C LEU A 240 -17.17 110.87 -34.10
N GLN A 241 -18.46 111.07 -34.39
CA GLN A 241 -19.49 110.05 -34.16
C GLN A 241 -19.26 108.81 -35.04
N SER A 242 -18.93 108.98 -36.31
CA SER A 242 -18.60 107.90 -37.24
C SER A 242 -17.37 107.11 -36.76
N ALA A 243 -16.30 107.81 -36.41
CA ALA A 243 -15.08 107.21 -35.86
C ALA A 243 -15.34 106.49 -34.51
N ASN A 244 -16.25 107.01 -33.68
CA ASN A 244 -16.62 106.35 -32.43
C ASN A 244 -17.42 105.06 -32.67
N ILE A 245 -18.29 105.03 -33.69
CA ILE A 245 -18.99 103.81 -34.11
C ILE A 245 -18.00 102.79 -34.66
N GLU A 246 -17.06 103.22 -35.50
CA GLU A 246 -16.04 102.36 -36.08
C GLU A 246 -15.10 101.78 -35.02
N THR A 247 -14.61 102.61 -34.08
CA THR A 247 -13.77 102.13 -32.97
C THR A 247 -14.53 101.18 -32.04
N LYS A 248 -15.82 101.38 -31.79
CA LYS A 248 -16.66 100.42 -31.06
C LYS A 248 -16.80 99.10 -31.83
N ALA A 249 -17.00 99.14 -33.14
CA ALA A 249 -17.07 97.96 -33.98
C ALA A 249 -15.73 97.18 -34.01
N LEU A 250 -14.60 97.90 -34.09
CA LEU A 250 -13.27 97.31 -34.01
C LEU A 250 -12.99 96.67 -32.65
N ARG A 251 -13.39 97.31 -31.53
CA ARG A 251 -13.28 96.71 -30.20
C ARG A 251 -14.12 95.44 -30.07
N ALA A 252 -15.36 95.46 -30.56
CA ALA A 252 -16.22 94.27 -30.56
C ALA A 252 -15.61 93.13 -31.39
N ARG A 253 -15.02 93.46 -32.56
CA ARG A 253 -14.30 92.50 -33.41
C ARG A 253 -13.06 91.93 -32.71
N ASN A 254 -12.27 92.75 -32.03
CA ASN A 254 -11.10 92.27 -31.27
C ASN A 254 -11.51 91.34 -30.14
N ILE A 255 -12.53 91.69 -29.36
CA ILE A 255 -13.06 90.81 -28.30
C ILE A 255 -13.53 89.46 -28.89
N GLN A 256 -14.14 89.48 -30.08
CA GLN A 256 -14.57 88.27 -30.74
C GLN A 256 -13.37 87.42 -31.22
N LEU A 257 -12.34 88.05 -31.79
CA LEU A 257 -11.11 87.37 -32.18
C LEU A 257 -10.38 86.75 -30.99
N ASP A 258 -10.34 87.45 -29.84
CA ASP A 258 -9.74 86.91 -28.61
C ASP A 258 -10.51 85.68 -28.10
N LYS A 259 -11.84 85.71 -28.15
CA LYS A 259 -12.68 84.55 -27.82
C LYS A 259 -12.44 83.38 -28.77
N ASP A 260 -12.34 83.65 -30.08
CA ASP A 260 -12.09 82.61 -31.08
C ASP A 260 -10.67 82.04 -30.96
N ASN A 261 -9.68 82.87 -30.64
CA ASN A 261 -8.32 82.43 -30.35
C ASN A 261 -8.27 81.58 -29.08
N ALA A 262 -8.97 81.96 -28.00
CA ALA A 262 -9.06 81.15 -26.79
C ALA A 262 -9.69 79.77 -27.07
N ARG A 263 -10.75 79.73 -27.89
CA ARG A 263 -11.39 78.46 -28.32
C ARG A 263 -10.44 77.59 -29.14
N LYS A 264 -9.69 78.19 -30.07
CA LYS A 264 -8.69 77.47 -30.88
C LYS A 264 -7.56 76.94 -30.00
N SER A 265 -7.04 77.73 -29.06
CA SER A 265 -6.02 77.30 -28.12
C SER A 265 -6.48 76.12 -27.28
N ALA A 266 -7.69 76.16 -26.72
CA ALA A 266 -8.27 75.04 -25.97
C ALA A 266 -8.43 73.77 -26.83
N THR A 267 -8.81 73.94 -28.11
CA THR A 267 -8.91 72.81 -29.05
C THR A 267 -7.54 72.20 -29.34
N ILE A 268 -6.51 73.03 -29.53
CA ILE A 268 -5.13 72.57 -29.76
C ILE A 268 -4.61 71.80 -28.54
N GLU A 269 -4.87 72.31 -27.34
CA GLU A 269 -4.45 71.67 -26.08
C GLU A 269 -5.14 70.30 -25.90
N ASN A 270 -6.45 70.21 -26.17
CA ASN A 270 -7.17 68.93 -26.14
C ASN A 270 -6.60 67.92 -27.14
N VAL A 271 -6.34 68.35 -28.39
CA VAL A 271 -5.73 67.48 -29.41
C VAL A 271 -4.32 67.04 -28.99
N GLN A 272 -3.53 67.91 -28.37
CA GLN A 272 -2.21 67.55 -27.86
C GLN A 272 -2.31 66.48 -26.76
N MET A 273 -3.26 66.63 -25.84
CA MET A 273 -3.51 65.64 -24.79
C MET A 273 -3.95 64.28 -25.35
N GLU A 274 -4.82 64.26 -26.36
CA GLU A 274 -5.19 63.04 -27.07
C GLU A 274 -4.00 62.39 -27.77
N VAL A 275 -3.16 63.17 -28.46
CA VAL A 275 -1.95 62.66 -29.11
C VAL A 275 -0.97 62.06 -28.10
N ILE A 276 -0.80 62.68 -26.92
CA ILE A 276 0.00 62.14 -25.83
C ILE A 276 -0.60 60.81 -25.33
N HIS A 277 -1.91 60.75 -25.16
CA HIS A 277 -2.61 59.55 -24.72
C HIS A 277 -2.43 58.38 -25.72
N VAL A 278 -2.63 58.64 -27.02
CA VAL A 278 -2.44 57.64 -28.09
C VAL A 278 -0.98 57.18 -28.16
N ARG A 279 -0.02 58.09 -28.01
CA ARG A 279 1.41 57.71 -27.96
C ARG A 279 1.72 56.80 -26.77
N ARG A 280 1.13 57.08 -25.61
CA ARG A 280 1.30 56.24 -24.41
C ARG A 280 0.66 54.86 -24.60
N GLN A 281 -0.55 54.79 -25.16
CA GLN A 281 -1.20 53.52 -25.49
C GLN A 281 -0.37 52.70 -26.48
N LYS A 282 0.16 53.33 -27.54
CA LYS A 282 1.04 52.67 -28.51
C LYS A 282 2.32 52.13 -27.87
N ALA A 283 2.94 52.89 -26.95
CA ALA A 283 4.12 52.44 -26.24
C ALA A 283 3.82 51.22 -25.34
N ASN A 284 2.69 51.22 -24.65
CA ASN A 284 2.26 50.09 -23.82
C ASN A 284 1.99 48.84 -24.66
N LEU A 285 1.30 48.97 -25.80
CA LEU A 285 1.07 47.85 -26.72
C LEU A 285 2.37 47.27 -27.28
N LEU A 286 3.36 48.11 -27.57
CA LEU A 286 4.68 47.64 -28.01
C LEU A 286 5.41 46.87 -26.90
N LEU A 287 5.30 47.32 -25.64
CA LEU A 287 5.87 46.63 -24.48
C LEU A 287 5.20 45.25 -24.28
N GLU A 288 3.87 45.20 -24.29
CA GLU A 288 3.11 43.95 -24.17
C GLU A 288 3.44 42.95 -25.29
N ASN A 289 3.59 43.44 -26.52
CA ASN A 289 3.97 42.60 -27.66
C ASN A 289 5.40 42.05 -27.50
N ASN A 290 6.34 42.86 -27.01
CA ASN A 290 7.70 42.41 -26.71
C ASN A 290 7.71 41.35 -25.60
N ASP A 291 6.93 41.53 -24.54
CA ASP A 291 6.78 40.55 -23.45
C ASP A 291 6.13 39.24 -23.94
N GLN A 292 5.14 39.35 -24.83
CA GLN A 292 4.54 38.18 -25.48
C GLN A 292 5.56 37.42 -26.34
N MET A 293 6.38 38.14 -27.12
CA MET A 293 7.44 37.54 -27.92
C MET A 293 8.54 36.89 -27.06
N ALA A 294 8.87 37.46 -25.90
CA ALA A 294 9.78 36.86 -24.94
C ALA A 294 9.22 35.53 -24.39
N ARG A 295 7.94 35.51 -23.97
CA ARG A 295 7.24 34.29 -23.53
C ARG A 295 7.20 33.21 -24.62
N ILE A 296 6.95 33.59 -25.87
CA ILE A 296 6.97 32.64 -27.00
C ILE A 296 8.36 32.04 -27.21
N ARG A 297 9.44 32.84 -27.06
CA ARG A 297 10.81 32.31 -27.15
C ARG A 297 11.12 31.33 -26.03
N GLU A 298 10.72 31.64 -24.80
CA GLU A 298 10.89 30.75 -23.65
C GLU A 298 10.14 29.43 -23.83
N GLN A 299 8.88 29.49 -24.29
CA GLN A 299 8.11 28.29 -24.62
C GLN A 299 8.76 27.45 -25.73
N ARG A 300 9.36 28.07 -26.75
CA ARG A 300 10.08 27.34 -27.80
C ARG A 300 11.31 26.62 -27.27
N LEU A 301 12.06 27.23 -26.35
CA LEU A 301 13.18 26.58 -25.68
C LEU A 301 12.71 25.38 -24.86
N LEU A 302 11.64 25.54 -24.07
CA LEU A 302 11.06 24.46 -23.29
C LEU A 302 10.59 23.29 -24.18
N ILE A 303 9.95 23.58 -25.32
CA ILE A 303 9.55 22.56 -26.30
C ILE A 303 10.77 21.84 -26.88
N SER A 304 11.84 22.57 -27.19
CA SER A 304 13.10 21.98 -27.69
C SER A 304 13.71 21.03 -26.66
N ASP A 305 13.77 21.44 -25.39
CA ASP A 305 14.28 20.60 -24.29
C ASP A 305 13.42 19.33 -24.11
N PHE A 306 12.10 19.46 -24.21
CA PHE A 306 11.20 18.30 -24.17
C PHE A 306 11.40 17.34 -25.35
N LEU A 307 11.63 17.86 -26.56
CA LEU A 307 11.91 17.05 -27.73
C LEU A 307 13.23 16.30 -27.60
N GLN A 308 14.27 16.96 -27.09
CA GLN A 308 15.55 16.32 -26.80
C GLN A 308 15.40 15.20 -25.76
N LYS A 309 14.70 15.48 -24.65
CA LYS A 309 14.46 14.48 -23.61
C LYS A 309 13.63 13.29 -24.10
N ASN A 310 12.67 13.53 -24.99
CA ASN A 310 11.93 12.45 -25.64
C ASN A 310 12.82 11.60 -26.54
N GLN A 311 13.78 12.20 -27.26
CA GLN A 311 14.75 11.43 -28.04
C GLN A 311 15.65 10.58 -27.13
N GLU A 312 16.13 11.14 -26.02
CA GLU A 312 16.91 10.40 -25.02
C GLU A 312 16.11 9.22 -24.46
N LEU A 313 14.86 9.44 -24.02
CA LEU A 313 13.97 8.38 -23.56
C LEU A 313 13.69 7.33 -24.65
N GLN A 314 13.53 7.76 -25.90
CA GLN A 314 13.35 6.82 -27.01
C GLN A 314 14.60 5.97 -27.21
N THR A 315 15.80 6.54 -27.08
CA THR A 315 17.05 5.77 -27.12
C THR A 315 17.15 4.79 -25.96
N GLU A 316 16.81 5.20 -24.73
CA GLU A 316 16.76 4.30 -23.55
C GLU A 316 15.76 3.15 -23.76
N VAL A 317 14.57 3.43 -24.29
CA VAL A 317 13.57 2.40 -24.62
C VAL A 317 14.10 1.44 -25.69
N THR A 318 14.83 1.92 -26.70
CA THR A 318 15.45 1.04 -27.70
C THR A 318 16.64 0.24 -27.15
N GLN A 319 17.38 0.78 -26.17
CA GLN A 319 18.46 0.06 -25.48
C GLN A 319 17.90 -1.02 -24.55
N HIS A 320 16.70 -0.81 -23.98
CA HIS A 320 15.93 -1.84 -23.29
C HIS A 320 15.46 -3.01 -24.18
N ASN A 321 15.85 -3.08 -25.46
CA ASN A 321 15.75 -4.32 -26.26
C ASN A 321 16.56 -5.51 -25.70
N GLU A 322 17.33 -5.33 -24.62
CA GLU A 322 17.81 -6.45 -23.79
C GLU A 322 16.66 -7.34 -23.29
N PHE A 323 15.44 -6.82 -23.15
CA PHE A 323 14.25 -7.63 -22.88
C PHE A 323 13.95 -8.67 -23.97
N ALA A 324 14.32 -8.43 -25.23
CA ALA A 324 14.17 -9.43 -26.28
C ALA A 324 15.14 -10.61 -26.08
N GLY A 325 16.33 -10.35 -25.53
CA GLY A 325 17.29 -11.39 -25.13
C GLY A 325 16.80 -12.20 -23.93
N LEU A 326 16.31 -11.51 -22.89
CA LEU A 326 15.71 -12.16 -21.72
C LEU A 326 14.46 -12.97 -22.09
N ASN A 327 13.63 -12.48 -23.00
CA ASN A 327 12.43 -13.20 -23.44
C ASN A 327 12.79 -14.47 -24.24
N LYS A 328 13.87 -14.44 -25.03
CA LYS A 328 14.42 -15.65 -25.68
C LYS A 328 14.98 -16.65 -24.67
N GLN A 329 15.66 -16.18 -23.63
CA GLN A 329 16.14 -17.04 -22.54
C GLN A 329 14.97 -17.67 -21.77
N LEU A 330 13.94 -16.88 -21.46
CA LEU A 330 12.76 -17.34 -20.75
C LEU A 330 11.97 -18.38 -21.56
N GLU A 331 11.82 -18.20 -22.87
CA GLU A 331 11.20 -19.21 -23.73
C GLU A 331 12.04 -20.50 -23.81
N ALA A 332 13.38 -20.40 -23.85
CA ALA A 332 14.25 -21.59 -23.80
C ALA A 332 14.16 -22.33 -22.44
N GLU A 333 14.09 -21.60 -21.33
CA GLU A 333 13.86 -22.19 -19.99
C GLU A 333 12.47 -22.84 -19.89
N LYS A 334 11.45 -22.21 -20.47
CA LYS A 334 10.11 -22.76 -20.52
C LYS A 334 10.06 -24.06 -21.34
N ASP A 335 10.71 -24.11 -22.50
CA ASP A 335 10.77 -25.32 -23.32
C ASP A 335 11.48 -26.47 -22.59
N THR A 336 12.59 -26.18 -21.89
CA THR A 336 13.29 -27.19 -21.08
C THR A 336 12.45 -27.67 -19.89
N LEU A 337 11.69 -26.79 -19.24
CA LEU A 337 10.76 -27.17 -18.17
C LEU A 337 9.61 -28.04 -18.69
N VAL A 338 9.09 -27.75 -19.90
CA VAL A 338 8.07 -28.57 -20.55
C VAL A 338 8.60 -29.98 -20.82
N GLU A 339 9.82 -30.11 -21.36
CA GLU A 339 10.45 -31.41 -21.61
C GLU A 339 10.65 -32.21 -20.30
N GLN A 340 11.06 -31.54 -19.21
CA GLN A 340 11.18 -32.17 -17.89
C GLN A 340 9.83 -32.66 -17.36
N ASN A 341 8.78 -31.86 -17.53
CA ASN A 341 7.43 -32.25 -17.11
C ASN A 341 6.89 -33.44 -17.91
N GLU A 342 7.18 -33.51 -19.20
CA GLU A 342 6.80 -34.65 -20.03
C GLU A 342 7.54 -35.93 -19.58
N LYS A 343 8.84 -35.84 -19.27
CA LYS A 343 9.61 -36.94 -18.68
C LYS A 343 9.04 -37.40 -17.33
N LEU A 344 8.65 -36.47 -16.45
CA LEU A 344 8.03 -36.79 -15.16
C LEU A 344 6.66 -37.46 -15.33
N THR A 345 5.85 -36.96 -16.27
CA THR A 345 4.54 -37.54 -16.61
C THR A 345 4.68 -38.97 -17.13
N ASN A 346 5.68 -39.22 -17.99
CA ASN A 346 5.98 -40.56 -18.48
C ASN A 346 6.45 -41.50 -17.35
N LYS A 347 7.28 -41.01 -16.41
CA LYS A 347 7.66 -41.77 -15.21
C LYS A 347 6.46 -42.10 -14.33
N GLN A 348 5.57 -41.14 -14.11
CA GLN A 348 4.34 -41.34 -13.34
C GLN A 348 3.44 -42.40 -13.99
N ASN A 349 3.26 -42.35 -15.31
CA ASN A 349 2.48 -43.33 -16.05
C ASN A 349 3.08 -44.74 -15.95
N ASN A 350 4.41 -44.86 -16.00
CA ASN A 350 5.09 -46.14 -15.80
C ASN A 350 4.90 -46.67 -14.38
N LEU A 351 4.96 -45.81 -13.36
CA LEU A 351 4.67 -46.18 -11.97
C LEU A 351 3.22 -46.63 -11.78
N ILE A 352 2.26 -45.98 -12.44
CA ILE A 352 0.86 -46.38 -12.41
C ILE A 352 0.69 -47.78 -13.03
N LYS A 353 1.29 -48.03 -14.20
CA LYS A 353 1.28 -49.36 -14.84
C LYS A 353 1.90 -50.44 -13.94
N SER A 354 3.04 -50.12 -13.31
CA SER A 354 3.70 -51.04 -12.37
C SER A 354 2.85 -51.33 -11.13
N ARG A 355 2.17 -50.31 -10.59
CA ARG A 355 1.21 -50.48 -9.48
C ARG A 355 0.02 -51.34 -9.87
N GLN A 356 -0.49 -51.17 -11.08
CA GLN A 356 -1.60 -51.98 -11.57
C GLN A 356 -1.20 -53.45 -11.71
N SER A 357 -0.04 -53.72 -12.31
CA SER A 357 0.52 -55.08 -12.39
C SER A 357 0.69 -55.73 -11.01
N LEU A 358 1.18 -54.99 -10.01
CA LEU A 358 1.28 -55.49 -8.63
C LEU A 358 -0.09 -55.78 -8.01
N ARG A 359 -1.12 -54.96 -8.27
CA ARG A 359 -2.49 -55.24 -7.81
C ARG A 359 -3.06 -56.50 -8.42
N ASP A 360 -2.86 -56.68 -9.73
CA ASP A 360 -3.34 -57.86 -10.45
C ASP A 360 -2.64 -59.13 -9.93
N SER A 361 -1.32 -59.05 -9.66
CA SER A 361 -0.56 -60.13 -9.03
C SER A 361 -1.03 -60.43 -7.60
N ASN A 362 -1.34 -59.40 -6.81
CA ASN A 362 -1.89 -59.60 -5.45
C ASN A 362 -3.27 -60.27 -5.48
N ALA A 363 -4.13 -59.89 -6.43
CA ALA A 363 -5.44 -60.52 -6.60
C ALA A 363 -5.31 -62.02 -6.95
N ASP A 364 -4.32 -62.40 -7.79
CA ASP A 364 -4.05 -63.81 -8.08
C ASP A 364 -3.54 -64.57 -6.84
N LEU A 365 -2.69 -63.94 -6.02
CA LEU A 365 -2.22 -64.52 -4.76
C LEU A 365 -3.37 -64.70 -3.76
N GLU A 366 -4.26 -63.70 -3.61
CA GLU A 366 -5.45 -63.81 -2.77
C GLU A 366 -6.36 -64.96 -3.21
N ALA A 367 -6.59 -65.11 -4.53
CA ALA A 367 -7.36 -66.23 -5.08
C ALA A 367 -6.71 -67.60 -4.80
N LYS A 368 -5.36 -67.69 -4.87
CA LYS A 368 -4.61 -68.89 -4.50
C LYS A 368 -4.73 -69.19 -3.00
N MET A 369 -4.61 -68.17 -2.15
CA MET A 369 -4.80 -68.31 -0.70
C MET A 369 -6.22 -68.77 -0.36
N GLU A 370 -7.24 -68.23 -1.01
CA GLU A 370 -8.62 -68.65 -0.79
C GLU A 370 -8.84 -70.12 -1.22
N LYS A 371 -8.22 -70.54 -2.33
CA LYS A 371 -8.24 -71.94 -2.78
C LYS A 371 -7.55 -72.86 -1.78
N MET A 372 -6.45 -72.41 -1.19
CA MET A 372 -5.71 -73.11 -0.14
C MET A 372 -6.53 -73.22 1.15
N GLU A 373 -7.18 -72.15 1.58
CA GLU A 373 -8.06 -72.13 2.75
C GLU A 373 -9.23 -73.11 2.57
N ARG A 374 -9.87 -73.12 1.39
CA ARG A 374 -10.91 -74.11 1.06
C ARG A 374 -10.38 -75.55 1.10
N LYS A 375 -9.12 -75.79 0.70
CA LYS A 375 -8.48 -77.11 0.84
C LYS A 375 -8.27 -77.46 2.31
N ARG A 376 -7.77 -76.52 3.13
CA ARG A 376 -7.59 -76.72 4.58
C ARG A 376 -8.91 -77.11 5.25
N ILE A 377 -9.97 -76.34 5.02
CA ILE A 377 -11.31 -76.64 5.57
C ILE A 377 -11.81 -78.03 5.14
N ARG A 378 -11.55 -78.47 3.90
CA ARG A 378 -11.88 -79.84 3.47
C ARG A 378 -11.07 -80.89 4.20
N MET A 379 -9.78 -80.64 4.43
CA MET A 379 -8.93 -81.55 5.20
C MET A 379 -9.35 -81.60 6.67
N ASP A 380 -9.63 -80.46 7.30
CA ASP A 380 -10.13 -80.38 8.67
C ASP A 380 -11.44 -81.16 8.81
N ASN A 381 -12.37 -81.02 7.84
CA ASN A 381 -13.60 -81.80 7.82
C ASN A 381 -13.37 -83.31 7.61
N LYS A 382 -12.37 -83.70 6.81
CA LYS A 382 -11.97 -85.11 6.68
C LYS A 382 -11.35 -85.62 7.98
N PHE A 383 -10.52 -84.81 8.63
CA PHE A 383 -9.87 -85.14 9.89
C PHE A 383 -10.92 -85.33 10.99
N ASN A 384 -11.87 -84.41 11.14
CA ASN A 384 -12.99 -84.53 12.08
C ASN A 384 -13.85 -85.77 11.81
N LYS A 385 -14.05 -86.16 10.54
CA LYS A 385 -14.74 -87.41 10.18
C LYS A 385 -13.92 -88.64 10.55
N LEU A 386 -12.61 -88.62 10.33
CA LEU A 386 -11.71 -89.71 10.72
C LEU A 386 -11.61 -89.82 12.24
N GLU A 387 -11.58 -88.70 12.96
CA GLU A 387 -11.58 -88.65 14.42
C GLU A 387 -12.91 -89.18 14.98
N ALA A 388 -14.05 -88.80 14.41
CA ALA A 388 -15.35 -89.37 14.80
C ALA A 388 -15.43 -90.88 14.52
N LYS A 389 -14.85 -91.34 13.40
CA LYS A 389 -14.72 -92.78 13.11
C LYS A 389 -13.77 -93.46 14.09
N ALA A 390 -12.64 -92.86 14.43
CA ALA A 390 -11.66 -93.37 15.37
C ALA A 390 -12.27 -93.47 16.77
N GLN A 391 -13.01 -92.46 17.24
CA GLN A 391 -13.75 -92.50 18.50
C GLN A 391 -14.87 -93.55 18.49
N SER A 392 -15.55 -93.73 17.34
CA SER A 392 -16.54 -94.80 17.17
C SER A 392 -15.89 -96.19 17.19
N GLN A 393 -14.72 -96.33 16.57
CA GLN A 393 -13.94 -97.56 16.56
C GLN A 393 -13.31 -97.83 17.92
N GLU A 394 -12.84 -96.82 18.65
CA GLU A 394 -12.39 -96.94 20.04
C GLU A 394 -13.52 -97.39 20.96
N LYS A 395 -14.76 -96.91 20.75
CA LYS A 395 -15.92 -97.44 21.46
C LYS A 395 -16.19 -98.90 21.08
N GLN A 396 -16.12 -99.25 19.80
CA GLN A 396 -16.26 -100.65 19.36
C GLN A 396 -15.14 -101.53 19.89
N ILE A 397 -13.89 -101.06 19.93
CA ILE A 397 -12.73 -101.74 20.49
C ILE A 397 -12.89 -101.85 22.01
N ALA A 398 -13.32 -100.82 22.74
CA ALA A 398 -13.60 -100.94 24.17
C ALA A 398 -14.71 -101.97 24.46
N THR A 399 -15.71 -102.06 23.57
CA THR A 399 -16.79 -103.07 23.65
C THR A 399 -16.26 -104.47 23.29
N LEU A 400 -15.39 -104.57 22.28
CA LEU A 400 -14.74 -105.81 21.86
C LEU A 400 -13.69 -106.28 22.85
N THR A 401 -12.90 -105.41 23.46
CA THR A 401 -11.91 -105.71 24.51
C THR A 401 -12.62 -106.17 25.79
N ALA A 402 -13.78 -105.58 26.12
CA ALA A 402 -14.65 -106.10 27.18
C ALA A 402 -15.25 -107.49 26.85
N ALA A 403 -15.46 -107.81 25.58
CA ALA A 403 -15.89 -109.14 25.12
C ALA A 403 -14.72 -110.13 24.90
N ASN A 404 -13.50 -109.63 24.68
CA ASN A 404 -12.28 -110.40 24.40
C ASN A 404 -11.52 -110.78 25.68
N ASP A 405 -11.80 -110.11 26.81
CA ASP A 405 -11.48 -110.60 28.15
C ASP A 405 -12.34 -111.83 28.54
N GLU A 406 -13.34 -112.21 27.72
CA GLU A 406 -14.22 -113.37 27.93
C GLU A 406 -14.02 -114.51 26.90
N VAL A 407 -13.17 -114.35 25.86
CA VAL A 407 -12.95 -115.38 24.82
C VAL A 407 -11.47 -115.53 24.48
N ASN A 408 -10.78 -116.21 25.39
CA ASN A 408 -9.48 -116.83 25.15
C ASN A 408 -9.71 -118.19 24.45
N GLU A 409 -10.14 -118.22 23.19
CA GLU A 409 -10.12 -119.45 22.37
C GLU A 409 -10.32 -119.19 20.85
N VAL A 410 -9.31 -119.62 20.08
CA VAL A 410 -9.32 -119.97 18.63
C VAL A 410 -9.44 -118.80 17.63
N ARG A 411 -8.35 -118.32 17.00
CA ARG A 411 -7.53 -118.97 15.95
C ARG A 411 -8.33 -119.45 14.73
N GLU A 412 -8.95 -118.53 13.97
CA GLU A 412 -9.28 -118.70 12.54
C GLU A 412 -9.86 -117.42 11.90
N ALA A 413 -9.00 -116.48 11.46
CA ALA A 413 -9.40 -115.37 10.56
C ALA A 413 -8.21 -114.80 9.77
N ASN A 414 -7.23 -115.63 9.42
CA ASN A 414 -5.96 -115.20 8.81
C ASN A 414 -5.93 -115.30 7.27
N ILE A 415 -7.09 -115.13 6.59
CA ILE A 415 -7.16 -115.19 5.11
C ILE A 415 -7.85 -113.95 4.50
N GLU A 416 -8.62 -113.17 5.26
CA GLU A 416 -9.24 -111.92 4.77
C GLU A 416 -8.33 -110.69 4.89
N LEU A 417 -7.14 -110.87 5.47
CA LEU A 417 -6.18 -109.80 5.79
C LEU A 417 -5.33 -109.38 4.58
N ASN A 418 -5.28 -110.16 3.48
CA ASN A 418 -4.41 -109.90 2.34
C ASN A 418 -5.03 -109.09 1.19
N GLU A 419 -6.37 -108.96 1.11
CA GLU A 419 -7.02 -108.10 0.10
C GLU A 419 -7.17 -106.64 0.57
N ASN A 420 -7.18 -106.42 1.89
CA ASN A 420 -7.23 -105.09 2.48
C ASN A 420 -5.86 -104.39 2.48
N THR A 421 -4.75 -105.14 2.53
CA THR A 421 -3.38 -104.58 2.49
C THR A 421 -3.07 -103.88 1.16
N ALA A 422 -3.55 -104.42 0.03
CA ALA A 422 -3.29 -103.84 -1.30
C ALA A 422 -4.09 -102.55 -1.57
N LYS A 423 -5.30 -102.41 -1.00
CA LYS A 423 -6.07 -101.14 -1.05
C LYS A 423 -5.48 -100.10 -0.10
N LEU A 424 -5.00 -100.51 1.07
CA LEU A 424 -4.32 -99.63 2.03
C LEU A 424 -2.97 -99.12 1.51
N GLU A 425 -2.25 -99.90 0.72
CA GLU A 425 -1.00 -99.45 0.09
C GLU A 425 -1.24 -98.37 -0.98
N GLY A 426 -2.29 -98.47 -1.79
CA GLY A 426 -2.66 -97.43 -2.76
C GLY A 426 -3.12 -96.12 -2.10
N GLU A 427 -3.91 -96.20 -1.03
CA GLU A 427 -4.32 -95.02 -0.25
C GLU A 427 -3.15 -94.39 0.52
N LYS A 428 -2.17 -95.21 0.96
CA LYS A 428 -0.94 -94.75 1.59
C LYS A 428 -0.05 -93.99 0.61
N GLU A 429 0.09 -94.46 -0.62
CA GLU A 429 0.88 -93.77 -1.66
C GLU A 429 0.26 -92.42 -2.06
N GLU A 430 -1.07 -92.35 -2.13
CA GLU A 430 -1.79 -91.11 -2.42
C GLU A 430 -1.73 -90.13 -1.23
N ALA A 431 -1.80 -90.65 0.00
CA ALA A 431 -1.58 -89.85 1.21
C ALA A 431 -0.15 -89.32 1.32
N ILE A 432 0.86 -90.11 0.91
CA ILE A 432 2.26 -89.67 0.85
C ILE A 432 2.41 -88.52 -0.15
N LYS A 433 1.86 -88.65 -1.37
CA LYS A 433 1.88 -87.57 -2.38
C LYS A 433 1.19 -86.28 -1.90
N ILE A 434 0.07 -86.39 -1.21
CA ILE A 434 -0.62 -85.23 -0.63
C ILE A 434 0.22 -84.61 0.48
N SER A 435 0.86 -85.43 1.32
CA SER A 435 1.72 -84.96 2.40
C SER A 435 2.98 -84.25 1.88
N GLU A 436 3.60 -84.75 0.81
CA GLU A 436 4.76 -84.13 0.15
C GLU A 436 4.39 -82.75 -0.43
N GLY A 437 3.24 -82.64 -1.08
CA GLY A 437 2.75 -81.35 -1.61
C GLY A 437 2.40 -80.34 -0.51
N LEU A 438 1.99 -80.78 0.68
CA LEU A 438 1.77 -79.89 1.83
C LEU A 438 3.10 -79.44 2.46
N VAL A 439 4.11 -80.31 2.46
CA VAL A 439 5.46 -79.96 2.94
C VAL A 439 6.10 -78.88 2.06
N GLU A 440 5.95 -78.95 0.73
CA GLU A 440 6.42 -77.89 -0.18
C GLU A 440 5.73 -76.54 0.07
N GLN A 441 4.42 -76.56 0.35
CA GLN A 441 3.68 -75.32 0.64
C GLN A 441 4.05 -74.72 1.99
N LEU A 442 4.35 -75.57 2.98
CA LEU A 442 4.82 -75.12 4.29
C LEU A 442 6.22 -74.50 4.18
N THR A 443 7.13 -75.07 3.38
CA THR A 443 8.47 -74.51 3.19
C THR A 443 8.44 -73.18 2.42
N GLU A 444 7.53 -73.01 1.46
CA GLU A 444 7.34 -71.73 0.75
C GLU A 444 6.83 -70.63 1.71
N LEU A 445 5.83 -70.93 2.53
CA LEU A 445 5.32 -70.03 3.57
C LEU A 445 6.40 -69.67 4.61
N GLU A 446 7.23 -70.62 4.99
CA GLU A 446 8.32 -70.40 5.95
C GLU A 446 9.39 -69.45 5.37
N ASN A 447 9.68 -69.56 4.08
CA ASN A 447 10.56 -68.63 3.36
C ASN A 447 9.97 -67.22 3.25
N GLU A 448 8.67 -67.08 2.97
CA GLU A 448 8.00 -65.77 2.94
C GLU A 448 7.95 -65.10 4.32
N LEU A 449 7.72 -65.88 5.38
CA LEU A 449 7.77 -65.42 6.75
C LEU A 449 9.20 -64.94 7.10
N LEU A 450 10.22 -65.68 6.67
CA LEU A 450 11.62 -65.31 6.88
C LEU A 450 11.96 -64.00 6.16
N GLN A 451 11.57 -63.83 4.90
CA GLN A 451 11.75 -62.59 4.15
C GLN A 451 11.03 -61.40 4.82
N SER A 452 9.81 -61.62 5.30
CA SER A 452 9.03 -60.59 5.99
C SER A 452 9.70 -60.16 7.30
N ARG A 453 10.24 -61.12 8.07
CA ARG A 453 11.03 -60.82 9.28
C ARG A 453 12.28 -60.01 8.95
N THR A 454 13.01 -60.35 7.90
CA THR A 454 14.20 -59.59 7.46
C THR A 454 13.84 -58.14 7.12
N LYS A 455 12.71 -57.93 6.44
CA LYS A 455 12.23 -56.59 6.07
C LYS A 455 11.82 -55.75 7.27
N VAL A 456 11.16 -56.36 8.26
CA VAL A 456 10.82 -55.68 9.53
C VAL A 456 12.09 -55.28 10.28
N SER A 457 13.10 -56.14 10.34
CA SER A 457 14.39 -55.82 10.98
C SER A 457 15.10 -54.65 10.29
N GLN A 458 15.04 -54.56 8.96
CA GLN A 458 15.60 -53.41 8.21
C GLN A 458 14.88 -52.11 8.53
N LEU A 459 13.55 -52.11 8.53
CA LEU A 459 12.76 -50.92 8.86
C LEU A 459 13.01 -50.45 10.30
N TRP A 460 13.21 -51.38 11.23
CA TRP A 460 13.54 -51.06 12.61
C TRP A 460 14.92 -50.39 12.71
N HIS A 461 15.91 -50.88 11.96
CA HIS A 461 17.23 -50.26 11.88
C HIS A 461 17.20 -48.85 11.27
N ASP A 462 16.44 -48.64 10.19
CA ASP A 462 16.28 -47.33 9.56
C ASP A 462 15.60 -46.32 10.51
N MET A 463 14.62 -46.78 11.29
CA MET A 463 13.97 -45.95 12.32
C MET A 463 14.95 -45.56 13.44
N GLU A 464 15.81 -46.48 13.88
CA GLU A 464 16.83 -46.22 14.89
C GLU A 464 17.85 -45.17 14.40
N LEU A 465 18.32 -45.31 13.15
CA LEU A 465 19.23 -44.34 12.51
C LEU A 465 18.60 -42.95 12.39
N LYS A 466 17.30 -42.88 12.07
CA LYS A 466 16.58 -41.60 12.00
C LYS A 466 16.46 -40.94 13.38
N ASN A 467 16.08 -41.71 14.41
CA ASN A 467 16.00 -41.20 15.78
C ASN A 467 17.36 -40.70 16.29
N GLU A 468 18.44 -41.38 15.93
CA GLU A 468 19.80 -40.97 16.25
C GLU A 468 20.20 -39.68 15.53
N HIS A 469 19.81 -39.51 14.27
CA HIS A 469 20.01 -38.26 13.54
C HIS A 469 19.25 -37.09 14.18
N ASP A 470 18.00 -37.32 14.58
CA ASP A 470 17.17 -36.31 15.24
C ASP A 470 17.77 -35.89 16.59
N ARG A 471 18.29 -36.83 17.39
CA ARG A 471 19.02 -36.51 18.63
C ARG A 471 20.24 -35.62 18.38
N ARG A 472 21.04 -35.90 17.35
CA ARG A 472 22.22 -35.07 17.01
C ARG A 472 21.81 -33.66 16.62
N ASN A 473 20.72 -33.51 15.87
CA ASN A 473 20.20 -32.21 15.49
C ASN A 473 19.69 -31.42 16.70
N GLU A 474 19.03 -32.08 17.67
CA GLU A 474 18.64 -31.46 18.94
C GLU A 474 19.85 -30.99 19.76
N THR A 475 20.90 -31.81 19.85
CA THR A 475 22.14 -31.41 20.53
C THR A 475 22.81 -30.21 19.86
N ALA A 476 22.93 -30.22 18.53
CA ALA A 476 23.52 -29.11 17.77
C ALA A 476 22.70 -27.81 17.93
N LEU A 477 21.37 -27.91 18.00
CA LEU A 477 20.50 -26.77 18.26
C LEU A 477 20.69 -26.22 19.67
N ALA A 478 20.84 -27.08 20.68
CA ALA A 478 21.11 -26.68 22.06
C ALA A 478 22.46 -25.96 22.20
N GLU A 479 23.51 -26.47 21.54
CA GLU A 479 24.83 -25.83 21.49
C GLU A 479 24.76 -24.44 20.84
N ALA A 480 24.08 -24.31 19.69
CA ALA A 480 23.90 -23.02 19.02
C ALA A 480 23.15 -21.99 19.90
N GLN A 481 22.16 -22.45 20.68
CA GLN A 481 21.44 -21.59 21.63
C GLN A 481 22.32 -21.13 22.79
N GLN A 482 23.20 -22.01 23.29
CA GLN A 482 24.15 -21.67 24.34
C GLN A 482 25.20 -20.66 23.86
N ASP A 483 25.72 -20.85 22.65
CA ASP A 483 26.65 -19.91 22.01
C ASP A 483 26.02 -18.54 21.81
N LEU A 484 24.76 -18.49 21.35
CA LEU A 484 24.03 -17.23 21.19
C LEU A 484 23.85 -16.50 22.53
N LYS A 485 23.53 -17.24 23.60
CA LYS A 485 23.44 -16.67 24.96
C LYS A 485 24.78 -16.10 25.40
N HIS A 486 25.88 -16.83 25.20
CA HIS A 486 27.21 -16.35 25.55
C HIS A 486 27.56 -15.06 24.79
N ARG A 487 27.35 -15.02 23.47
CA ARG A 487 27.62 -13.81 22.66
C ARG A 487 26.77 -12.62 23.13
N THR A 488 25.50 -12.87 23.45
CA THR A 488 24.60 -11.83 23.98
C THR A 488 25.12 -11.27 25.30
N THR A 489 25.60 -12.11 26.21
CA THR A 489 26.21 -11.65 27.47
C THR A 489 27.51 -10.87 27.24
N THR A 490 28.35 -11.30 26.30
CA THR A 490 29.58 -10.58 25.94
C THR A 490 29.27 -9.19 25.40
N HIS A 491 28.35 -9.07 24.44
CA HIS A 491 27.93 -7.78 23.88
C HIS A 491 27.30 -6.87 24.96
N SER A 492 26.51 -7.45 25.88
CA SER A 492 25.95 -6.68 27.00
C SER A 492 27.03 -6.07 27.89
N ASN A 493 28.08 -6.85 28.20
CA ASN A 493 29.21 -6.36 29.01
C ASN A 493 30.02 -5.28 28.28
N GLU A 494 30.19 -5.40 26.97
CA GLU A 494 30.85 -4.38 26.14
C GLU A 494 30.05 -3.08 26.09
N ILE A 495 28.73 -3.16 25.95
CA ILE A 495 27.83 -1.99 26.00
C ILE A 495 27.92 -1.31 27.38
N GLU A 496 27.94 -2.06 28.48
CA GLU A 496 28.10 -1.47 29.81
C GLU A 496 29.46 -0.78 29.97
N LYS A 497 30.53 -1.35 29.43
CA LYS A 497 31.85 -0.73 29.43
C LYS A 497 31.85 0.59 28.66
N LEU A 498 31.31 0.59 27.44
CA LEU A 498 31.18 1.81 26.62
C LEU A 498 30.34 2.88 27.33
N LYS A 499 29.27 2.48 28.03
CA LYS A 499 28.44 3.41 28.80
C LYS A 499 29.22 4.06 29.94
N LYS A 500 30.08 3.32 30.64
CA LYS A 500 30.98 3.87 31.68
C LYS A 500 31.99 4.83 31.07
N ASP A 501 32.58 4.49 29.92
CA ASP A 501 33.56 5.35 29.24
C ASP A 501 32.93 6.66 28.75
N ILE A 502 31.70 6.62 28.23
CA ILE A 502 30.94 7.82 27.84
C ILE A 502 30.68 8.71 29.06
N SER A 503 30.22 8.12 30.17
CA SER A 503 29.94 8.87 31.40
C SER A 503 31.22 9.51 31.98
N ALA A 504 32.35 8.81 31.93
CA ALA A 504 33.64 9.38 32.33
C ALA A 504 34.06 10.56 31.43
N LYS A 505 33.86 10.45 30.11
CA LYS A 505 34.12 11.56 29.17
C LYS A 505 33.20 12.75 29.42
N GLU A 506 31.91 12.53 29.66
CA GLU A 506 30.97 13.59 29.99
C GLU A 506 31.38 14.34 31.27
N ALA A 507 31.85 13.63 32.30
CA ALA A 507 32.36 14.26 33.52
C ALA A 507 33.58 15.15 33.25
N ILE A 508 34.49 14.72 32.37
CA ILE A 508 35.64 15.54 31.94
C ILE A 508 35.16 16.77 31.18
N THR A 509 34.21 16.62 30.25
CA THR A 509 33.65 17.75 29.50
C THR A 509 32.99 18.78 30.42
N GLN A 510 32.21 18.34 31.41
CA GLN A 510 31.60 19.23 32.40
C GLN A 510 32.66 19.98 33.22
N ARG A 511 33.74 19.29 33.62
CA ARG A 511 34.86 19.93 34.32
C ARG A 511 35.52 21.02 33.47
N LEU A 512 35.81 20.71 32.20
CA LEU A 512 36.41 21.66 31.26
C LEU A 512 35.49 22.86 31.00
N GLN A 513 34.18 22.63 30.87
CA GLN A 513 33.20 23.72 30.74
C GLN A 513 33.19 24.62 31.97
N GLY A 514 33.30 24.05 33.18
CA GLY A 514 33.43 24.80 34.42
C GLY A 514 34.71 25.65 34.48
N GLU A 515 35.85 25.10 34.05
CA GLU A 515 37.12 25.83 33.98
C GLU A 515 37.08 26.99 32.97
N ILE A 516 36.46 26.78 31.80
CA ILE A 516 36.24 27.84 30.79
C ILE A 516 35.38 28.98 31.36
N LEU A 517 34.31 28.64 32.09
CA LEU A 517 33.44 29.62 32.76
C LEU A 517 34.20 30.45 33.81
N CYS A 518 35.04 29.80 34.63
CA CYS A 518 35.90 30.49 35.60
C CYS A 518 36.91 31.42 34.92
N LEU A 519 37.49 31.02 33.78
CA LEU A 519 38.41 31.87 33.00
C LEU A 519 37.70 33.06 32.37
N GLN A 520 36.48 32.88 31.85
CA GLN A 520 35.65 33.98 31.32
C GLN A 520 35.19 34.96 32.40
N GLN A 521 34.92 34.50 33.63
CA GLN A 521 34.59 35.41 34.73
C GLN A 521 35.82 36.18 35.23
N ARG A 522 37.01 35.56 35.25
CA ARG A 522 38.26 36.26 35.58
C ARG A 522 38.63 37.35 34.57
N SER A 523 38.33 37.18 33.28
CA SER A 523 38.60 38.20 32.26
C SER A 523 37.64 39.40 32.31
N GLN A 524 36.52 39.29 33.01
CA GLN A 524 35.54 40.38 33.19
C GLN A 524 35.69 41.12 34.53
N ALA A 525 36.60 40.69 35.42
CA ALA A 525 36.76 41.22 36.78
C ALA A 525 37.97 42.16 36.97
N THR A 526 38.44 42.85 35.92
CA THR A 526 39.41 43.95 36.06
C THR A 526 38.83 45.27 35.56
N PRO A 527 38.40 46.17 36.48
CA PRO A 527 37.98 47.51 36.13
C PRO A 527 39.18 48.35 35.71
N TYR A 528 39.15 48.80 34.46
CA TYR A 528 40.10 49.73 33.87
C TYR A 528 39.98 51.10 34.56
N THR A 529 40.93 51.47 35.41
CA THR A 529 41.12 52.84 35.89
C THR A 529 42.24 53.53 35.09
N PRO A 530 42.02 54.71 34.50
CA PRO A 530 43.05 55.44 33.77
C PRO A 530 43.76 56.44 34.67
N ARG A 531 45.07 56.26 34.96
CA ARG A 531 45.92 57.38 35.42
C ARG A 531 47.42 57.13 35.24
N ARG A 532 47.98 57.92 34.30
CA ARG A 532 49.26 58.67 34.29
C ARG A 532 50.63 57.94 34.47
N PRO A 533 51.71 58.56 33.94
CA PRO A 533 52.94 57.89 33.54
C PRO A 533 54.09 58.14 34.53
N TYR A 534 54.84 57.11 34.93
CA TYR A 534 56.22 57.22 35.44
C TYR A 534 56.90 55.83 35.40
N GLY A 535 58.16 55.81 34.96
CA GLY A 535 59.16 54.74 35.17
C GLY A 535 58.88 53.45 34.40
N VAL A 536 59.58 53.14 33.29
CA VAL A 536 60.90 52.48 33.31
C VAL A 536 60.92 51.33 34.31
N GLU A 537 60.63 50.12 33.84
CA GLU A 537 61.54 48.98 33.95
C GLU A 537 61.33 48.07 32.73
N ASP A 538 62.46 47.68 32.14
CA ASP A 538 62.58 46.87 30.94
C ASP A 538 62.04 45.44 31.18
N GLU A 539 60.91 45.10 30.57
CA GLU A 539 60.67 43.71 30.15
C GLU A 539 61.09 43.56 28.68
N PRO A 540 61.89 42.53 28.35
CA PRO A 540 62.49 42.40 27.03
C PRO A 540 61.39 42.22 25.99
N PRO A 541 61.49 42.88 24.82
CA PRO A 541 60.53 42.70 23.75
C PRO A 541 60.57 41.23 23.34
N VAL A 542 59.49 40.50 23.62
CA VAL A 542 59.22 39.18 23.07
C VAL A 542 59.46 39.29 21.57
N SER A 543 60.58 38.72 21.12
CA SER A 543 61.06 38.96 19.77
C SER A 543 59.97 38.55 18.77
N ALA A 544 59.88 39.24 17.63
CA ALA A 544 58.90 38.92 16.60
C ALA A 544 58.91 37.41 16.22
N ARG A 545 60.04 36.73 16.44
CA ARG A 545 60.23 35.29 16.27
C ARG A 545 59.45 34.45 17.28
N GLU A 546 59.39 34.88 18.54
CA GLU A 546 58.65 34.20 19.62
C GLU A 546 57.13 34.34 19.43
N LEU A 547 56.65 35.52 19.02
CA LEU A 547 55.25 35.73 18.65
C LEU A 547 54.84 34.92 17.42
N GLN A 548 55.75 34.75 16.45
CA GLN A 548 55.51 33.89 15.30
C GLN A 548 55.52 32.40 15.68
N TYR A 549 56.39 31.99 16.60
CA TYR A 549 56.43 30.63 17.16
C TYR A 549 55.15 30.29 17.95
N GLN A 550 54.66 31.21 18.78
CA GLN A 550 53.39 31.05 19.49
C GLN A 550 52.18 30.97 18.54
N ARG A 551 52.19 31.74 17.44
CA ARG A 551 51.14 31.64 16.40
C ARG A 551 51.17 30.29 15.67
N THR A 552 52.36 29.73 15.40
CA THR A 552 52.48 28.39 14.80
C THR A 552 52.03 27.29 15.74
N ILE A 553 52.37 27.38 17.04
CA ILE A 553 51.87 26.43 18.05
C ILE A 553 50.35 26.51 18.16
N SER A 554 49.79 27.72 18.17
CA SER A 554 48.33 27.92 18.25
C SER A 554 47.61 27.37 17.02
N ARG A 555 48.18 27.52 15.81
CA ARG A 555 47.64 26.88 14.60
C ARG A 555 47.69 25.38 14.68
N GLN A 556 48.84 24.80 15.05
CA GLN A 556 48.96 23.35 15.19
C GLN A 556 48.04 22.79 16.28
N ALA A 557 47.83 23.53 17.38
CA ALA A 557 46.89 23.14 18.42
C ALA A 557 45.45 23.17 17.92
N ASN A 558 45.05 24.21 17.17
CA ASN A 558 43.72 24.30 16.58
C ASN A 558 43.49 23.26 15.47
N GLU A 559 44.50 22.96 14.64
CA GLU A 559 44.44 21.91 13.62
C GLU A 559 44.26 20.54 14.27
N LYS A 560 45.02 20.24 15.33
CA LYS A 560 44.86 18.99 16.10
C LYS A 560 43.52 18.91 16.83
N ALA A 561 43.03 20.03 17.37
CA ALA A 561 41.72 20.08 18.00
C ALA A 561 40.60 19.83 16.98
N SER A 562 40.67 20.45 15.80
CA SER A 562 39.72 20.23 14.70
C SER A 562 39.80 18.80 14.15
N GLU A 563 40.99 18.21 14.05
CA GLU A 563 41.15 16.80 13.67
C GLU A 563 40.55 15.85 14.71
N MET A 564 40.73 16.13 16.01
CA MET A 564 40.14 15.35 17.09
C MET A 564 38.61 15.49 17.13
N GLU A 565 38.07 16.68 16.90
CA GLU A 565 36.62 16.91 16.77
C GLU A 565 36.05 16.13 15.58
N SER A 566 36.69 16.20 14.41
CA SER A 566 36.28 15.44 13.23
C SER A 566 36.30 13.92 13.48
N LYS A 567 37.31 13.40 14.19
CA LYS A 567 37.36 11.98 14.59
C LYS A 567 36.27 11.62 15.59
N LEU A 568 35.93 12.51 16.52
CA LEU A 568 34.85 12.32 17.48
C LEU A 568 33.48 12.29 16.79
N ASP A 569 33.25 13.19 15.83
CA ASP A 569 32.02 13.22 15.02
C ASP A 569 31.89 11.97 14.15
N ALA A 570 32.98 11.53 13.52
CA ALA A 570 33.02 10.28 12.76
C ALA A 570 32.72 9.07 13.64
N MET A 571 33.28 9.02 14.86
CA MET A 571 33.03 7.95 15.82
C MET A 571 31.58 7.98 16.33
N LYS A 572 31.00 9.16 16.53
CA LYS A 572 29.60 9.33 16.94
C LYS A 572 28.64 8.85 15.84
N LEU A 573 28.91 9.21 14.59
CA LEU A 573 28.16 8.72 13.43
C LEU A 573 28.26 7.20 13.29
N ALA A 574 29.45 6.61 13.49
CA ALA A 574 29.62 5.16 13.48
C ALA A 574 28.83 4.47 14.61
N MET A 575 28.78 5.05 15.80
CA MET A 575 27.98 4.54 16.92
C MET A 575 26.47 4.64 16.66
N GLU A 576 26.02 5.72 16.03
CA GLU A 576 24.62 5.88 15.63
C GLU A 576 24.23 4.89 14.53
N ALA A 577 25.12 4.65 13.56
CA ALA A 577 24.94 3.61 12.54
C ALA A 577 24.83 2.22 13.17
N MET A 578 25.75 1.84 14.06
CA MET A 578 25.72 0.55 14.76
C MET A 578 24.46 0.39 15.63
N LYS A 579 24.01 1.48 16.28
CA LYS A 579 22.75 1.49 17.04
C LYS A 579 21.54 1.27 16.13
N SER A 580 21.54 1.84 14.93
CA SER A 580 20.48 1.64 13.94
C SER A 580 20.46 0.19 13.43
N GLU A 581 21.62 -0.39 13.15
CA GLU A 581 21.76 -1.80 12.75
C GLU A 581 21.26 -2.74 13.85
N LEU A 582 21.62 -2.49 15.11
CA LEU A 582 21.13 -3.27 16.25
C LEU A 582 19.61 -3.18 16.40
N GLN A 583 19.01 -2.01 16.12
CA GLN A 583 17.56 -1.85 16.13
C GLN A 583 16.90 -2.61 14.98
N THR A 584 17.51 -2.63 13.79
CA THR A 584 17.01 -3.42 12.67
C THR A 584 17.13 -4.93 12.93
N GLU A 585 18.25 -5.41 13.46
CA GLU A 585 18.40 -6.82 13.85
C GLU A 585 17.39 -7.22 14.92
N LYS A 586 17.15 -6.37 15.92
CA LYS A 586 16.11 -6.62 16.93
C LYS A 586 14.72 -6.70 16.31
N ALA A 587 14.41 -5.86 15.31
CA ALA A 587 13.15 -5.93 14.59
C ALA A 587 13.02 -7.22 13.77
N GLU A 588 14.10 -7.65 13.12
CA GLU A 588 14.15 -8.92 12.39
C GLU A 588 13.98 -10.14 13.30
N VAL A 589 14.64 -10.17 14.46
CA VAL A 589 14.48 -11.24 15.44
C VAL A 589 13.03 -11.30 15.95
N ASN A 590 12.41 -10.16 16.20
CA ASN A 590 10.99 -10.12 16.60
C ASN A 590 10.06 -10.59 15.48
N ALA A 591 10.36 -10.25 14.22
CA ALA A 591 9.61 -10.74 13.06
C ALA A 591 9.76 -12.27 12.90
N ARG A 592 10.98 -12.81 13.01
CA ARG A 592 11.23 -14.26 12.99
C ARG A 592 10.52 -14.98 14.13
N LYS A 593 10.51 -14.40 15.33
CA LYS A 593 9.77 -14.96 16.47
C LYS A 593 8.26 -15.02 16.18
N ALA A 594 7.68 -13.95 15.64
CA ALA A 594 6.27 -13.93 15.26
C ALA A 594 5.94 -14.96 14.16
N GLU A 595 6.85 -15.19 13.21
CA GLU A 595 6.69 -16.23 12.18
C GLU A 595 6.72 -17.64 12.77
N VAL A 596 7.63 -17.91 13.72
CA VAL A 596 7.70 -19.19 14.43
C VAL A 596 6.44 -19.43 15.27
N ASP A 597 5.95 -18.41 15.98
CA ASP A 597 4.70 -18.50 16.75
C ASP A 597 3.49 -18.78 15.84
N ALA A 598 3.45 -18.17 14.64
CA ALA A 598 2.41 -18.45 13.65
C ALA A 598 2.47 -19.88 13.09
N LYS A 599 3.67 -20.37 12.75
CA LYS A 599 3.88 -21.76 12.31
C LYS A 599 3.50 -22.76 13.40
N LYS A 600 3.81 -22.46 14.67
CA LYS A 600 3.41 -23.29 15.80
C LYS A 600 1.88 -23.38 15.93
N ALA A 601 1.18 -22.25 15.80
CA ALA A 601 -0.29 -22.24 15.82
C ALA A 601 -0.90 -23.02 14.64
N GLU A 602 -0.29 -22.98 13.47
CA GLU A 602 -0.71 -23.78 12.31
C GLU A 602 -0.54 -25.29 12.57
N VAL A 603 0.60 -25.70 13.15
CA VAL A 603 0.84 -27.09 13.52
C VAL A 603 -0.17 -27.56 14.57
N GLU A 604 -0.46 -26.77 15.60
CA GLU A 604 -1.48 -27.09 16.61
C GLU A 604 -2.88 -27.24 15.99
N ALA A 605 -3.23 -26.39 15.02
CA ALA A 605 -4.49 -26.50 14.28
C ALA A 605 -4.57 -27.77 13.42
N LEU A 606 -3.46 -28.17 12.78
CA LEU A 606 -3.37 -29.42 12.01
C LEU A 606 -3.47 -30.65 12.92
N VAL A 607 -2.80 -30.64 14.08
CA VAL A 607 -2.92 -31.70 15.09
C VAL A 607 -4.37 -31.85 15.55
N LYS A 608 -5.05 -30.75 15.85
CA LYS A 608 -6.48 -30.78 16.22
C LYS A 608 -7.35 -31.36 15.09
N LYS A 609 -7.11 -30.94 13.85
CA LYS A 609 -7.83 -31.47 12.68
C LYS A 609 -7.59 -32.96 12.46
N CYS A 610 -6.38 -33.47 12.73
CA CYS A 610 -6.07 -34.89 12.70
C CYS A 610 -6.79 -35.65 13.82
N ALA A 611 -6.82 -35.12 15.04
CA ALA A 611 -7.57 -35.70 16.15
C ALA A 611 -9.08 -35.78 15.85
N ASP A 612 -9.67 -34.71 15.30
CA ASP A 612 -11.09 -34.69 14.90
C ASP A 612 -11.40 -35.73 13.82
N LYS A 613 -10.50 -35.89 12.82
CA LYS A 613 -10.64 -36.93 11.79
C LYS A 613 -10.52 -38.34 12.35
N MET A 614 -9.60 -38.57 13.29
CA MET A 614 -9.43 -39.86 13.93
C MET A 614 -10.65 -40.21 14.78
N ASN A 615 -11.20 -39.25 15.53
CA ASN A 615 -12.45 -39.42 16.27
C ASN A 615 -13.64 -39.71 15.33
N ALA A 616 -13.73 -39.03 14.20
CA ALA A 616 -14.76 -39.30 13.20
C ALA A 616 -14.60 -40.69 12.55
N ALA A 617 -13.37 -41.16 12.34
CA ALA A 617 -13.09 -42.52 11.85
C ALA A 617 -13.52 -43.57 12.88
N ASN A 618 -13.15 -43.39 14.16
CA ASN A 618 -13.54 -44.28 15.25
C ASN A 618 -15.07 -44.32 15.43
N ALA A 619 -15.76 -43.19 15.29
CA ALA A 619 -17.22 -43.13 15.33
C ALA A 619 -17.86 -43.92 14.18
N LYS A 620 -17.29 -43.84 12.97
CA LYS A 620 -17.73 -44.66 11.82
C LYS A 620 -17.51 -46.15 12.07
N GLU A 621 -16.35 -46.53 12.59
CA GLU A 621 -16.03 -47.92 12.94
C GLU A 621 -16.98 -48.47 14.00
N THR A 622 -17.30 -47.66 15.02
CA THR A 622 -18.29 -48.05 16.05
C THR A 622 -19.68 -48.25 15.42
N TYR A 623 -20.07 -47.40 14.47
CA TYR A 623 -21.33 -47.54 13.75
C TYR A 623 -21.35 -48.77 12.84
N THR A 624 -20.26 -49.09 12.14
CA THR A 624 -20.18 -50.29 11.29
C THR A 624 -20.25 -51.57 12.12
N VAL A 625 -19.53 -51.62 13.25
CA VAL A 625 -19.62 -52.76 14.20
C VAL A 625 -21.04 -52.92 14.75
N SER A 626 -21.75 -51.81 15.03
CA SER A 626 -23.15 -51.87 15.44
C SER A 626 -24.07 -52.42 14.35
N LEU A 627 -23.86 -52.04 13.08
CA LEU A 627 -24.61 -52.57 11.95
C LEU A 627 -24.33 -54.06 11.72
N GLU A 628 -23.07 -54.47 11.78
CA GLU A 628 -22.67 -55.88 11.68
C GLU A 628 -23.35 -56.73 12.76
N LYS A 629 -23.39 -56.23 13.99
CA LYS A 629 -24.12 -56.89 15.09
C LYS A 629 -25.61 -57.02 14.80
N GLN A 630 -26.26 -55.98 14.30
CA GLN A 630 -27.69 -56.02 13.93
C GLN A 630 -27.96 -57.01 12.78
N LEU A 631 -27.07 -57.08 11.79
CA LEU A 631 -27.17 -58.04 10.70
C LEU A 631 -27.01 -59.48 11.20
N GLU A 632 -26.09 -59.74 12.12
CA GLU A 632 -25.90 -61.06 12.72
C GLU A 632 -27.11 -61.47 13.59
N GLU A 633 -27.70 -60.54 14.34
CA GLU A 633 -28.95 -60.79 15.09
C GLU A 633 -30.13 -61.13 14.15
N LEU A 634 -30.27 -60.40 13.04
CA LEU A 634 -31.27 -60.70 12.01
C LEU A 634 -31.02 -62.06 11.36
N ARG A 635 -29.76 -62.39 11.05
CA ARG A 635 -29.36 -63.69 10.52
C ARG A 635 -29.74 -64.81 11.49
N GLY A 636 -29.36 -64.71 12.75
CA GLY A 636 -29.73 -65.69 13.78
C GLY A 636 -31.24 -65.84 13.95
N SER A 637 -32.00 -64.74 13.88
CA SER A 637 -33.47 -64.77 13.91
C SER A 637 -34.06 -65.51 12.71
N MET A 638 -33.55 -65.25 11.50
CA MET A 638 -33.97 -65.95 10.28
C MET A 638 -33.59 -67.43 10.30
N GLU A 639 -32.38 -67.78 10.74
CA GLU A 639 -31.95 -69.18 10.90
C GLU A 639 -32.85 -69.91 11.91
N GLY A 640 -33.21 -69.25 13.02
CA GLY A 640 -34.16 -69.79 14.00
C GLY A 640 -35.59 -69.94 13.47
N MET A 641 -36.07 -69.03 12.61
CA MET A 641 -37.37 -69.16 11.94
C MET A 641 -37.36 -70.26 10.89
N LEU A 642 -36.33 -70.32 10.04
CA LEU A 642 -36.16 -71.36 9.01
C LEU A 642 -35.98 -72.74 9.65
N GLY A 643 -35.25 -72.85 10.76
CA GLY A 643 -35.16 -74.07 11.55
C GLY A 643 -36.52 -74.54 12.08
N ARG A 644 -37.35 -73.62 12.59
CA ARG A 644 -38.72 -73.95 13.03
C ARG A 644 -39.61 -74.38 11.86
N VAL A 645 -39.54 -73.70 10.71
CA VAL A 645 -40.28 -74.08 9.50
C VAL A 645 -39.83 -75.46 8.99
N SER A 646 -38.53 -75.75 9.00
CA SER A 646 -37.96 -77.05 8.63
C SER A 646 -38.44 -78.16 9.57
N VAL A 647 -38.45 -77.94 10.88
CA VAL A 647 -39.01 -78.90 11.86
C VAL A 647 -40.50 -79.13 11.62
N TYR A 648 -41.27 -78.08 11.32
CA TYR A 648 -42.69 -78.20 10.97
C TYR A 648 -42.92 -78.97 9.67
N GLN A 649 -42.10 -78.73 8.64
CA GLN A 649 -42.16 -79.47 7.37
C GLN A 649 -41.75 -80.93 7.56
N GLY A 650 -40.72 -81.22 8.36
CA GLY A 650 -40.32 -82.57 8.73
C GLY A 650 -41.39 -83.31 9.55
N LYS A 651 -42.04 -82.63 10.50
CA LYS A 651 -43.20 -83.18 11.23
C LYS A 651 -44.41 -83.43 10.32
N LYS A 652 -44.62 -82.59 9.30
CA LYS A 652 -45.71 -82.77 8.33
C LYS A 652 -45.40 -83.94 7.38
N ARG A 653 -44.15 -84.08 6.90
CA ARG A 653 -43.72 -85.23 6.11
C ARG A 653 -43.85 -86.56 6.86
N ARG A 654 -43.42 -86.63 8.12
CA ARG A 654 -43.61 -87.84 8.97
C ARG A 654 -45.08 -88.19 9.27
N ARG A 655 -46.03 -87.31 8.96
CA ARG A 655 -47.48 -87.59 9.06
C ARG A 655 -48.09 -88.02 7.73
N THR A 656 -47.47 -87.69 6.60
CA THR A 656 -47.96 -88.04 5.26
C THR A 656 -47.23 -89.22 4.64
N GLU A 657 -45.98 -89.44 5.04
CA GLU A 657 -45.15 -90.60 4.73
C GLU A 657 -45.03 -91.38 6.04
N GLY A 658 -45.79 -92.47 6.17
CA GLY A 658 -45.72 -93.35 7.33
C GLY A 658 -44.32 -93.95 7.51
N PRO A 659 -44.01 -94.55 8.67
CA PRO A 659 -42.76 -95.27 8.84
C PRO A 659 -42.68 -96.37 7.78
N ASP A 660 -41.66 -96.32 6.93
CA ASP A 660 -41.33 -97.43 6.03
C ASP A 660 -41.10 -98.67 6.90
N PHE A 661 -42.08 -99.56 6.86
CA PHE A 661 -41.96 -100.90 7.40
C PHE A 661 -40.88 -101.64 6.60
N GLN A 662 -39.93 -102.19 7.34
CA GLN A 662 -38.96 -103.16 6.88
C GLN A 662 -39.66 -104.30 6.13
N LEU A 663 -39.10 -104.66 4.98
CA LEU A 663 -39.13 -106.00 4.40
C LEU A 663 -37.72 -106.58 4.52
#